data_AF-A0A3P6U0R0-F1
#
_entry.id   AF-A0A3P6U0R0-F1
#
_cell.length_a   1.000
_cell.length_b   1.000
_cell.length_c   1.000
_cell.angle_alpha   90.00
_cell.angle_beta   90.00
_cell.angle_gamma   90.00
#
_symmetry.space_group_name_H-M   'P 1'
#
loop_
_entity.id
_entity.type
_entity.pdbx_description
1 polymer ?
#
loop_
_entity_poly.entity_id
_entity_poly.type
_entity_poly.pdbx_seq_one_letter_code
_entity_poly.pdbx_strand_id
1 'polypeptide(L)'
;MGFFLVLSVLLEFLSSHWSFRLKSLAVFQSRKFNTTLSLLMALFLTGAGFAATRPAPVVNRVNVKIRDLPRSLDGFTIVLLTDVHIGPTVSRKRIEEIVSKTNALHADMVAISGDLVDGFLSNLVQATLPLAMLKSKYGVYYATGNHEYYYGDTNEWLHYFTTKFNITVLHNENRNLCSNSGDCICIAGVHDIFTEKLRIPGHYMDAKRALSGCNETQPVVLLVHQPNGASKILRATKKRIDLILSGHTHAGQFYIVWPLSYLKNDFQYGLYKIKNRDTQIYVSSGVNYWGPPVKMLNLCEITLLTLRIFVLELYLKCHNFKRANQLKSLNSQELSNFCLNGALAHRTGESINQILFIAASIVFLDIFGPIIFGVNDVHDYRRGNRARQLSTVKFELFTFPFSVFIYFRVIELAKYLLTCDSNGIVADRASKHLQLISIGTVSWLLLGHATLFLYFFPDLPRYFVILSFLSIGLWYHIVIPLVAFAVLTTVISALKAITICHPFIDKCLDKSSVLESFCLNKNVQTAFTLLITIFMCFFSHIFCDKLVVKNISLNVKSLPNDAKGVRFALVSDVHAGATVFREQVEEIVDRVNSQAVDAVFIVGDTVDAPRNSIEDRVSPLRFLKPTTFYVSGNHEYYYGDASEWFDLFQQYGFEVLNNRLPGHRFQPVEALKGCPKNSTTVVLSHNPASAKEIAFNDAHSRVDLILSGHTHAGQFYTVAPIAYWMLPYYYGLYQISPATQLFVTAGTLYQGAPMKMVWTSEIWIIELHAAP
;
A
#
# COMPACT_ATOMS: atom_id res chain seq x y z
N MET A 1 -13.30 -9.95 -18.40
CA MET A 1 -13.62 -9.32 -19.70
C MET A 1 -12.63 -8.21 -20.04
N GLY A 2 -12.40 -7.22 -19.16
CA GLY A 2 -11.40 -6.15 -19.39
C GLY A 2 -9.97 -6.63 -19.62
N PHE A 3 -9.45 -7.58 -18.82
CA PHE A 3 -8.08 -8.11 -18.99
C PHE A 3 -7.85 -8.79 -20.34
N PHE A 4 -8.80 -9.61 -20.82
CA PHE A 4 -8.70 -10.27 -22.12
C PHE A 4 -8.97 -9.31 -23.30
N LEU A 5 -9.77 -8.26 -23.10
CA LEU A 5 -9.92 -7.18 -24.09
C LEU A 5 -8.63 -6.37 -24.20
N VAL A 6 -7.99 -6.05 -23.07
CA VAL A 6 -6.69 -5.36 -23.03
C VAL A 6 -5.59 -6.25 -23.61
N LEU A 7 -5.54 -7.53 -23.25
CA LEU A 7 -4.58 -8.49 -23.78
C LEU A 7 -4.80 -8.76 -25.27
N SER A 8 -6.05 -8.82 -25.75
CA SER A 8 -6.33 -8.95 -27.18
C SER A 8 -5.97 -7.69 -27.95
N VAL A 9 -6.25 -6.51 -27.42
CA VAL A 9 -5.77 -5.24 -27.99
C VAL A 9 -4.24 -5.20 -28.01
N LEU A 10 -3.57 -5.69 -26.96
CA LEU A 10 -2.10 -5.80 -26.89
C LEU A 10 -1.54 -6.81 -27.90
N LEU A 11 -2.15 -7.98 -28.06
CA LEU A 11 -1.71 -9.02 -28.99
C LEU A 11 -2.01 -8.66 -30.46
N GLU A 12 -3.14 -8.00 -30.72
CA GLU A 12 -3.53 -7.46 -32.02
C GLU A 12 -2.61 -6.28 -32.39
N PHE A 13 -2.19 -5.48 -31.41
CA PHE A 13 -1.15 -4.45 -31.55
C PHE A 13 0.24 -5.05 -31.81
N LEU A 14 0.69 -6.04 -31.02
CA LEU A 14 2.00 -6.69 -31.17
C LEU A 14 2.13 -7.45 -32.50
N SER A 15 1.07 -8.11 -32.95
CA SER A 15 1.10 -8.95 -34.16
C SER A 15 0.88 -8.18 -35.46
N SER A 16 0.24 -7.00 -35.41
CA SER A 16 0.17 -6.08 -36.56
C SER A 16 1.46 -5.28 -36.76
N HIS A 17 2.41 -5.36 -35.81
CA HIS A 17 3.61 -4.52 -35.75
C HIS A 17 4.95 -5.28 -35.70
N TRP A 18 4.94 -6.62 -35.63
CA TRP A 18 6.13 -7.47 -35.78
C TRP A 18 6.02 -8.39 -37.01
N SER A 19 7.03 -8.38 -37.88
CA SER A 19 7.15 -9.26 -39.06
C SER A 19 7.59 -10.69 -38.71
N PHE A 20 7.14 -11.24 -37.57
CA PHE A 20 7.36 -12.64 -37.24
C PHE A 20 6.21 -13.47 -37.80
N ARG A 21 6.42 -14.11 -38.95
CA ARG A 21 5.47 -15.05 -39.58
C ARG A 21 5.37 -16.35 -38.78
N LEU A 22 4.83 -16.29 -37.57
CA LEU A 22 4.24 -17.46 -36.92
C LEU A 22 2.80 -17.54 -37.43
N LYS A 23 2.56 -18.38 -38.45
CA LYS A 23 1.22 -18.63 -39.03
C LYS A 23 0.16 -19.03 -37.98
N SER A 24 0.58 -19.44 -36.79
CA SER A 24 -0.28 -19.75 -35.64
C SER A 24 -0.89 -18.54 -34.93
N LEU A 25 -0.36 -17.31 -35.13
CA LEU A 25 -0.86 -16.09 -34.48
C LEU A 25 -1.87 -15.27 -35.30
N ALA A 26 -2.05 -15.56 -36.60
CA ALA A 26 -3.05 -14.89 -37.44
C ALA A 26 -4.49 -15.06 -36.91
N VAL A 27 -4.72 -16.14 -36.15
CA VAL A 27 -5.98 -16.41 -35.45
C VAL A 27 -6.26 -15.34 -34.37
N PHE A 28 -5.22 -14.83 -33.68
CA PHE A 28 -5.31 -13.79 -32.65
C PHE A 28 -5.35 -12.34 -33.20
N GLN A 29 -5.37 -12.15 -34.52
CA GLN A 29 -5.46 -10.83 -35.18
C GLN A 29 -6.89 -10.44 -35.59
N SER A 30 -7.84 -11.37 -35.50
CA SER A 30 -9.23 -11.08 -35.85
C SER A 30 -9.94 -10.53 -34.62
N ARG A 31 -10.31 -9.25 -34.64
CA ARG A 31 -11.14 -8.63 -33.60
C ARG A 31 -12.40 -9.43 -33.30
N LYS A 32 -12.97 -10.07 -34.33
CA LYS A 32 -14.10 -11.02 -34.20
C LYS A 32 -13.66 -12.27 -33.43
N PHE A 33 -12.55 -12.92 -33.81
CA PHE A 33 -12.01 -14.06 -33.07
C PHE A 33 -11.66 -13.73 -31.62
N ASN A 34 -10.98 -12.62 -31.35
CA ASN A 34 -10.60 -12.20 -30.01
C ASN A 34 -11.81 -11.89 -29.13
N THR A 35 -12.82 -11.24 -29.70
CA THR A 35 -14.10 -10.99 -29.02
C THR A 35 -14.83 -12.31 -28.76
N THR A 36 -14.90 -13.20 -29.75
CA THR A 36 -15.48 -14.54 -29.61
C THR A 36 -14.73 -15.36 -28.56
N LEU A 37 -13.40 -15.39 -28.58
CA LEU A 37 -12.56 -16.08 -27.61
C LEU A 37 -12.73 -15.49 -26.21
N SER A 38 -12.80 -14.16 -26.08
CA SER A 38 -13.04 -13.50 -24.79
C SER A 38 -14.43 -13.84 -24.23
N LEU A 39 -15.46 -13.89 -25.08
CA LEU A 39 -16.80 -14.32 -24.70
C LEU A 39 -16.83 -15.82 -24.34
N LEU A 40 -16.18 -16.67 -25.13
CA LEU A 40 -16.04 -18.10 -24.85
C LEU A 40 -15.28 -18.35 -23.55
N MET A 41 -14.20 -17.61 -23.30
CA MET A 41 -13.42 -17.70 -22.07
C MET A 41 -14.22 -17.17 -20.87
N ALA A 42 -14.95 -16.07 -21.03
CA ALA A 42 -15.83 -15.57 -19.97
C ALA A 42 -16.93 -16.59 -19.65
N LEU A 43 -17.57 -17.17 -20.67
CA LEU A 43 -18.57 -18.22 -20.53
C LEU A 43 -17.98 -19.48 -19.90
N PHE A 44 -16.79 -19.90 -20.33
CA PHE A 44 -16.07 -21.05 -19.81
C PHE A 44 -15.69 -20.84 -18.34
N LEU A 45 -15.03 -19.73 -17.98
CA LEU A 45 -14.62 -19.46 -16.60
C LEU A 45 -15.82 -19.28 -15.66
N THR A 46 -16.89 -18.64 -16.14
CA THR A 46 -18.14 -18.51 -15.38
C THR A 46 -18.82 -19.86 -15.22
N GLY A 47 -18.90 -20.65 -16.29
CA GLY A 47 -19.49 -21.99 -16.28
C GLY A 47 -18.70 -22.98 -15.43
N ALA A 48 -17.37 -22.94 -15.50
CA ALA A 48 -16.47 -23.74 -14.68
C ALA A 48 -16.57 -23.34 -13.21
N GLY A 49 -16.57 -22.04 -12.92
CA GLY A 49 -16.75 -21.55 -11.55
C GLY A 49 -18.14 -21.86 -11.00
N PHE A 50 -19.18 -21.86 -11.84
CA PHE A 50 -20.52 -22.32 -11.49
C PHE A 50 -20.58 -23.82 -11.24
N ALA A 51 -19.94 -24.62 -12.08
CA ALA A 51 -19.84 -26.06 -11.90
C ALA A 51 -19.08 -26.40 -10.61
N ALA A 52 -18.05 -25.64 -10.25
CA ALA A 52 -17.25 -25.85 -9.05
C ALA A 52 -18.01 -25.64 -7.73
N THR A 53 -19.11 -24.86 -7.74
CA THR A 53 -19.94 -24.63 -6.54
C THR A 53 -21.09 -25.63 -6.38
N ARG A 54 -21.42 -26.42 -7.43
CA ARG A 54 -22.50 -27.41 -7.40
C ARG A 54 -22.23 -28.59 -6.45
N PRO A 55 -21.05 -29.23 -6.45
CA PRO A 55 -20.79 -30.35 -5.55
C PRO A 55 -20.90 -29.94 -4.08
N ALA A 56 -21.24 -30.91 -3.22
CA ALA A 56 -21.24 -30.70 -1.78
C ALA A 56 -19.83 -30.35 -1.26
N PRO A 57 -19.69 -29.52 -0.21
CA PRO A 57 -18.39 -29.00 0.21
C PRO A 57 -17.39 -30.12 0.50
N VAL A 58 -16.13 -29.91 0.14
CA VAL A 58 -15.05 -30.86 0.39
C VAL A 58 -14.63 -30.80 1.86
N VAL A 59 -14.19 -31.92 2.42
CA VAL A 59 -13.69 -31.94 3.80
C VAL A 59 -12.20 -31.64 3.77
N ASN A 60 -11.81 -30.49 4.33
CA ASN A 60 -10.40 -30.14 4.53
C ASN A 60 -9.98 -30.56 5.95
N ARG A 61 -8.82 -31.22 6.11
CA ARG A 61 -8.34 -31.70 7.41
C ARG A 61 -7.07 -30.98 7.81
N VAL A 62 -7.06 -30.33 8.97
CA VAL A 62 -5.97 -29.45 9.41
C VAL A 62 -5.52 -29.83 10.81
N ASN A 63 -4.22 -30.10 10.98
CA ASN A 63 -3.64 -30.32 12.31
C ASN A 63 -3.14 -28.99 12.88
N VAL A 64 -3.59 -28.64 14.08
CA VAL A 64 -3.22 -27.39 14.77
C VAL A 64 -2.44 -27.72 16.03
N LYS A 65 -1.20 -27.23 16.11
CA LYS A 65 -0.32 -27.48 17.27
C LYS A 65 -0.56 -26.45 18.37
N ILE A 66 -1.02 -26.86 19.55
CA ILE A 66 -1.35 -25.97 20.67
C ILE A 66 -0.31 -26.14 21.79
N ARG A 67 0.27 -25.03 22.26
CA ARG A 67 1.22 -25.03 23.38
C ARG A 67 0.52 -25.44 24.66
N ASP A 68 1.16 -26.25 25.49
CA ASP A 68 0.62 -26.70 26.79
C ASP A 68 -0.79 -27.30 26.67
N LEU A 69 -1.09 -27.99 25.56
CA LEU A 69 -2.35 -28.73 25.38
C LEU A 69 -2.36 -29.93 26.34
N PRO A 70 -3.37 -30.06 27.23
CA PRO A 70 -3.49 -31.24 28.09
C PRO A 70 -3.56 -32.52 27.27
N ARG A 71 -2.93 -33.61 27.76
CA ARG A 71 -2.87 -34.89 27.04
C ARG A 71 -4.25 -35.49 26.75
N SER A 72 -5.21 -35.25 27.64
CA SER A 72 -6.62 -35.64 27.50
C SER A 72 -7.34 -34.96 26.33
N LEU A 73 -6.79 -33.84 25.83
CA LEU A 73 -7.32 -33.04 24.73
C LEU A 73 -6.50 -33.17 23.43
N ASP A 74 -5.46 -34.01 23.43
CA ASP A 74 -4.73 -34.34 22.19
C ASP A 74 -5.62 -35.16 21.25
N GLY A 75 -5.82 -34.66 20.04
CA GLY A 75 -6.76 -35.22 19.09
C GLY A 75 -8.16 -34.62 19.17
N PHE A 76 -8.42 -33.62 20.02
CA PHE A 76 -9.71 -32.93 20.06
C PHE A 76 -10.06 -32.35 18.68
N THR A 77 -11.25 -32.64 18.19
CA THR A 77 -11.68 -32.32 16.82
C THR A 77 -12.73 -31.21 16.77
N ILE A 78 -12.51 -30.23 15.89
CA ILE A 78 -13.41 -29.10 15.68
C ILE A 78 -13.81 -29.06 14.21
N VAL A 79 -15.10 -29.15 13.90
CA VAL A 79 -15.59 -28.79 12.57
C VAL A 79 -15.84 -27.29 12.52
N LEU A 80 -15.20 -26.60 11.59
CA LEU A 80 -15.45 -25.20 11.27
C LEU A 80 -16.42 -25.10 10.08
N LEU A 81 -17.54 -24.45 10.33
CA LEU A 81 -18.47 -23.93 9.33
C LEU A 81 -18.40 -22.40 9.33
N THR A 82 -18.40 -21.78 8.16
CA THR A 82 -18.42 -20.31 8.01
C THR A 82 -18.84 -20.00 6.58
N ASP A 83 -19.37 -18.80 6.34
CA ASP A 83 -19.81 -18.35 5.02
C ASP A 83 -20.80 -19.35 4.37
N VAL A 84 -21.82 -19.72 5.15
CA VAL A 84 -22.87 -20.65 4.70
C VAL A 84 -23.86 -19.92 3.78
N HIS A 85 -24.12 -18.63 4.07
CA HIS A 85 -25.00 -17.73 3.31
C HIS A 85 -26.35 -18.35 2.96
N ILE A 86 -27.08 -18.86 3.95
CA ILE A 86 -28.45 -19.36 3.73
C ILE A 86 -29.28 -18.20 3.20
N GLY A 87 -29.77 -18.33 1.97
CA GLY A 87 -30.37 -17.23 1.24
C GLY A 87 -30.98 -17.72 -0.07
N PRO A 88 -31.31 -16.81 -1.01
CA PRO A 88 -32.05 -17.15 -2.23
C PRO A 88 -31.38 -18.22 -3.11
N THR A 89 -30.04 -18.32 -3.07
CA THR A 89 -29.25 -19.25 -3.90
C THR A 89 -28.76 -20.48 -3.15
N VAL A 90 -29.04 -20.60 -1.84
CA VAL A 90 -28.63 -21.71 -0.97
C VAL A 90 -29.87 -22.36 -0.37
N SER A 91 -30.28 -23.49 -0.95
CA SER A 91 -31.54 -24.16 -0.61
C SER A 91 -31.47 -25.00 0.66
N ARG A 92 -32.63 -25.33 1.23
CA ARG A 92 -32.77 -26.29 2.33
C ARG A 92 -32.01 -27.60 2.09
N LYS A 93 -32.13 -28.17 0.88
CA LYS A 93 -31.43 -29.41 0.49
C LYS A 93 -29.91 -29.27 0.62
N ARG A 94 -29.37 -28.12 0.23
CA ARG A 94 -27.93 -27.84 0.38
C ARG A 94 -27.51 -27.85 1.85
N ILE A 95 -28.34 -27.31 2.74
CA ILE A 95 -28.09 -27.31 4.19
C ILE A 95 -28.20 -28.73 4.76
N GLU A 96 -29.16 -29.53 4.31
CA GLU A 96 -29.27 -30.96 4.69
C GLU A 96 -28.00 -31.73 4.31
N GLU A 97 -27.44 -31.51 3.11
CA GLU A 97 -26.17 -32.11 2.68
C GLU A 97 -24.98 -31.66 3.55
N ILE A 98 -24.89 -30.36 3.88
CA ILE A 98 -23.84 -29.80 4.74
C ILE A 98 -23.91 -30.40 6.15
N VAL A 99 -25.10 -30.47 6.73
CA VAL A 99 -25.33 -31.04 8.07
C VAL A 99 -25.02 -32.53 8.09
N SER A 100 -25.45 -33.28 7.07
CA SER A 100 -25.14 -34.70 6.93
C SER A 100 -23.63 -34.95 6.87
N LYS A 101 -22.90 -34.20 6.02
CA LYS A 101 -21.43 -34.28 5.94
C LYS A 101 -20.75 -33.89 7.25
N THR A 102 -21.23 -32.85 7.92
CA THR A 102 -20.69 -32.40 9.20
C THR A 102 -20.85 -33.47 10.28
N ASN A 103 -22.04 -34.05 10.39
CA ASN A 103 -22.31 -35.11 11.37
C ASN A 103 -21.51 -36.39 11.10
N ALA A 104 -21.24 -36.73 9.84
CA ALA A 104 -20.42 -37.87 9.44
C ALA A 104 -18.94 -37.73 9.85
N LEU A 105 -18.48 -36.52 10.21
CA LEU A 105 -17.13 -36.31 10.73
C LEU A 105 -16.98 -36.66 12.21
N HIS A 106 -18.10 -36.88 12.92
CA HIS A 106 -18.12 -37.24 14.35
C HIS A 106 -17.24 -36.34 15.23
N ALA A 107 -17.26 -35.04 14.97
CA ALA A 107 -16.38 -34.10 15.66
C ALA A 107 -16.82 -33.82 17.11
N ASP A 108 -15.83 -33.50 17.95
CA ASP A 108 -16.06 -33.14 19.34
C ASP A 108 -16.88 -31.85 19.45
N MET A 109 -16.58 -30.84 18.62
CA MET A 109 -17.28 -29.55 18.58
C MET A 109 -17.57 -29.10 17.15
N VAL A 110 -18.70 -28.41 16.94
CA VAL A 110 -18.95 -27.64 15.71
C VAL A 110 -18.84 -26.16 16.05
N ALA A 111 -17.98 -25.45 15.32
CA ALA A 111 -17.80 -24.01 15.38
C ALA A 111 -18.38 -23.37 14.12
N ILE A 112 -19.26 -22.39 14.27
CA ILE A 112 -19.83 -21.59 13.19
C ILE A 112 -19.31 -20.16 13.32
N SER A 113 -18.44 -19.73 12.41
CA SER A 113 -17.74 -18.44 12.50
C SER A 113 -18.27 -17.41 11.50
N GLY A 114 -19.53 -17.01 11.66
CA GLY A 114 -20.20 -15.93 10.93
C GLY A 114 -20.70 -16.25 9.54
N ASP A 115 -21.51 -15.32 9.02
CA ASP A 115 -22.18 -15.34 7.71
C ASP A 115 -22.98 -16.64 7.48
N LEU A 116 -23.89 -16.91 8.41
CA LEU A 116 -24.78 -18.06 8.37
C LEU A 116 -26.00 -17.79 7.48
N VAL A 117 -26.52 -16.55 7.45
CA VAL A 117 -27.77 -16.16 6.76
C VAL A 117 -27.65 -14.86 5.96
N ASP A 118 -28.30 -14.82 4.79
CA ASP A 118 -28.36 -13.70 3.85
C ASP A 118 -29.81 -13.26 3.60
N GLY A 119 -30.54 -12.90 4.67
CA GLY A 119 -31.90 -12.37 4.53
C GLY A 119 -32.70 -12.29 5.83
N PHE A 120 -33.97 -11.88 5.69
CA PHE A 120 -34.91 -11.77 6.80
C PHE A 120 -35.33 -13.14 7.34
N LEU A 121 -35.48 -13.25 8.66
CA LEU A 121 -35.91 -14.47 9.35
C LEU A 121 -37.19 -15.05 8.74
N SER A 122 -38.22 -14.22 8.55
CA SER A 122 -39.53 -14.60 8.00
C SER A 122 -39.45 -15.36 6.67
N ASN A 123 -38.40 -15.11 5.87
CA ASN A 123 -38.27 -15.68 4.53
C ASN A 123 -37.41 -16.94 4.51
N LEU A 124 -36.54 -17.13 5.51
CA LEU A 124 -35.48 -18.14 5.49
C LEU A 124 -35.66 -19.26 6.52
N VAL A 125 -36.67 -19.18 7.41
CA VAL A 125 -36.98 -20.23 8.42
C VAL A 125 -36.90 -21.64 7.84
N GLN A 126 -37.58 -21.91 6.72
CA GLN A 126 -37.64 -23.26 6.14
C GLN A 126 -36.28 -23.77 5.64
N ALA A 127 -35.41 -22.87 5.16
CA ALA A 127 -34.08 -23.22 4.68
C ALA A 127 -33.10 -23.50 5.84
N THR A 128 -33.32 -22.92 7.02
CA THR A 128 -32.44 -23.08 8.19
C THR A 128 -32.78 -24.28 9.06
N LEU A 129 -34.00 -24.83 8.99
CA LEU A 129 -34.44 -25.99 9.80
C LEU A 129 -33.43 -27.16 9.90
N PRO A 130 -32.72 -27.57 8.83
CA PRO A 130 -31.78 -28.67 8.93
C PRO A 130 -30.63 -28.43 9.92
N LEU A 131 -30.29 -27.17 10.22
CA LEU A 131 -29.26 -26.83 11.21
C LEU A 131 -29.57 -27.38 12.61
N ALA A 132 -30.85 -27.59 12.94
CA ALA A 132 -31.29 -28.24 14.18
C ALA A 132 -30.70 -29.65 14.36
N MET A 133 -30.31 -30.30 13.26
CA MET A 133 -29.81 -31.67 13.24
C MET A 133 -28.29 -31.75 13.36
N LEU A 134 -27.57 -30.64 13.53
CA LEU A 134 -26.14 -30.66 13.81
C LEU A 134 -25.87 -31.37 15.13
N LYS A 135 -24.93 -32.33 15.11
CA LYS A 135 -24.55 -33.16 16.24
C LYS A 135 -23.05 -33.01 16.50
N SER A 136 -22.72 -32.84 17.77
CA SER A 136 -21.36 -32.87 18.29
C SER A 136 -21.40 -33.26 19.76
N LYS A 137 -20.28 -33.73 20.28
CA LYS A 137 -20.17 -34.17 21.68
C LYS A 137 -20.27 -33.00 22.67
N TYR A 138 -19.65 -31.87 22.33
CA TYR A 138 -19.53 -30.69 23.19
C TYR A 138 -20.40 -29.52 22.73
N GLY A 139 -21.26 -29.68 21.73
CA GLY A 139 -22.20 -28.67 21.28
C GLY A 139 -21.76 -27.88 20.05
N VAL A 140 -22.67 -27.01 19.60
CA VAL A 140 -22.51 -26.16 18.41
C VAL A 140 -22.42 -24.72 18.87
N TYR A 141 -21.35 -24.03 18.48
CA TYR A 141 -21.06 -22.66 18.92
C TYR A 141 -21.04 -21.71 17.73
N TYR A 142 -21.64 -20.52 17.90
CA TYR A 142 -21.81 -19.57 16.82
C TYR A 142 -21.35 -18.15 17.19
N ALA A 143 -20.58 -17.51 16.32
CA ALA A 143 -20.28 -16.08 16.37
C ALA A 143 -20.77 -15.40 15.08
N THR A 144 -21.17 -14.13 15.16
CA THR A 144 -21.76 -13.41 14.01
C THR A 144 -20.71 -12.96 12.99
N GLY A 145 -21.12 -12.93 11.73
CA GLY A 145 -20.44 -12.24 10.64
C GLY A 145 -21.12 -10.91 10.32
N ASN A 146 -20.72 -10.29 9.21
CA ASN A 146 -21.29 -9.00 8.80
C ASN A 146 -22.68 -9.17 8.18
N HIS A 147 -23.00 -10.31 7.58
CA HIS A 147 -24.27 -10.53 6.89
C HIS A 147 -25.48 -10.59 7.81
N GLU A 148 -25.28 -11.02 9.05
CA GLU A 148 -26.32 -10.98 10.08
C GLU A 148 -26.81 -9.56 10.41
N TYR A 149 -26.08 -8.53 9.99
CA TYR A 149 -26.42 -7.12 10.21
C TYR A 149 -26.90 -6.40 8.95
N TYR A 150 -27.03 -7.10 7.81
CA TYR A 150 -27.53 -6.50 6.57
C TYR A 150 -29.06 -6.51 6.47
N TYR A 151 -29.74 -7.39 7.20
CA TYR A 151 -31.17 -7.63 7.06
C TYR A 151 -31.85 -7.73 8.43
N GLY A 152 -32.85 -6.86 8.66
CA GLY A 152 -33.69 -6.90 9.85
C GLY A 152 -32.96 -6.65 11.17
N ASP A 153 -33.58 -7.03 12.27
CA ASP A 153 -32.96 -7.02 13.60
C ASP A 153 -32.16 -8.31 13.79
N THR A 154 -30.84 -8.19 13.92
CA THR A 154 -29.93 -9.31 14.18
C THR A 154 -30.35 -10.13 15.40
N ASN A 155 -30.95 -9.52 16.43
CA ASN A 155 -31.39 -10.23 17.63
C ASN A 155 -32.46 -11.28 17.35
N GLU A 156 -33.30 -11.09 16.33
CA GLU A 156 -34.29 -12.09 15.93
C GLU A 156 -33.60 -13.39 15.50
N TRP A 157 -32.57 -13.28 14.66
CA TRP A 157 -31.77 -14.42 14.22
C TRP A 157 -31.03 -15.08 15.39
N LEU A 158 -30.39 -14.30 16.27
CA LEU A 158 -29.67 -14.85 17.42
C LEU A 158 -30.60 -15.57 18.40
N HIS A 159 -31.75 -14.98 18.68
CA HIS A 159 -32.78 -15.59 19.51
C HIS A 159 -33.35 -16.85 18.87
N TYR A 160 -33.62 -16.83 17.56
CA TYR A 160 -34.11 -17.97 16.81
C TYR A 160 -33.11 -19.14 16.84
N PHE A 161 -31.83 -18.89 16.59
CA PHE A 161 -30.79 -19.92 16.65
C PHE A 161 -30.66 -20.53 18.05
N THR A 162 -30.79 -19.73 19.10
CA THR A 162 -30.68 -20.21 20.49
C THR A 162 -31.91 -21.00 20.94
N THR A 163 -33.11 -20.58 20.53
CA THR A 163 -34.37 -21.16 21.03
C THR A 163 -34.90 -22.31 20.20
N LYS A 164 -34.62 -22.31 18.89
CA LYS A 164 -35.13 -23.34 17.96
C LYS A 164 -34.08 -24.37 17.60
N PHE A 165 -32.79 -24.02 17.66
CA PHE A 165 -31.69 -24.94 17.38
C PHE A 165 -30.82 -25.12 18.62
N ASN A 166 -30.10 -26.26 18.68
CA ASN A 166 -29.13 -26.50 19.76
C ASN A 166 -27.81 -25.75 19.48
N ILE A 167 -27.89 -24.47 19.09
CA ILE A 167 -26.76 -23.61 18.75
C ILE A 167 -26.58 -22.59 19.87
N THR A 168 -25.42 -22.65 20.51
CA THR A 168 -25.03 -21.66 21.52
C THR A 168 -24.41 -20.45 20.84
N VAL A 169 -25.12 -19.32 20.85
CA VAL A 169 -24.62 -18.05 20.34
C VAL A 169 -23.63 -17.43 21.33
N LEU A 170 -22.42 -17.12 20.86
CA LEU A 170 -21.36 -16.47 21.62
C LEU A 170 -21.39 -14.95 21.37
N HIS A 171 -22.32 -14.26 22.04
CA HIS A 171 -22.52 -12.80 21.94
C HIS A 171 -21.47 -12.02 22.75
N ASN A 172 -20.23 -11.96 22.25
CA ASN A 172 -19.06 -11.55 23.04
C ASN A 172 -18.94 -12.36 24.35
N GLU A 173 -19.14 -13.67 24.25
CA GLU A 173 -19.19 -14.61 25.37
C GLU A 173 -18.23 -15.79 25.17
N ASN A 174 -18.03 -16.55 26.25
CA ASN A 174 -17.24 -17.78 26.26
C ASN A 174 -17.99 -18.93 26.94
N ARG A 175 -17.57 -20.16 26.65
CA ARG A 175 -17.96 -21.40 27.34
C ARG A 175 -16.73 -22.28 27.52
N ASN A 176 -16.70 -23.07 28.60
CA ASN A 176 -15.64 -24.05 28.84
C ASN A 176 -16.14 -25.45 28.49
N LEU A 177 -15.37 -26.17 27.70
CA LEU A 177 -15.65 -27.54 27.27
C LEU A 177 -14.68 -28.47 27.98
N CYS A 178 -15.16 -29.18 28.99
CA CYS A 178 -14.32 -29.99 29.86
C CYS A 178 -14.39 -31.46 29.51
N SER A 179 -13.24 -32.09 29.36
CA SER A 179 -13.11 -33.54 29.26
C SER A 179 -13.49 -34.22 30.58
N ASN A 180 -13.65 -35.54 30.54
CA ASN A 180 -13.95 -36.34 31.74
C ASN A 180 -12.82 -36.28 32.80
N SER A 181 -11.59 -35.91 32.41
CA SER A 181 -10.47 -35.70 33.35
C SER A 181 -10.50 -34.31 34.01
N GLY A 182 -11.43 -33.44 33.63
CA GLY A 182 -11.53 -32.06 34.14
C GLY A 182 -10.72 -31.03 33.35
N ASP A 183 -9.90 -31.45 32.38
CA ASP A 183 -9.19 -30.51 31.49
C ASP A 183 -10.16 -29.88 30.50
N CYS A 184 -10.12 -28.55 30.37
CA CYS A 184 -11.08 -27.81 29.55
C CYS A 184 -10.44 -27.04 28.40
N ILE A 185 -11.22 -26.78 27.35
CA ILE A 185 -10.94 -25.79 26.30
C ILE A 185 -11.91 -24.63 26.47
N CYS A 186 -11.41 -23.39 26.48
CA CYS A 186 -12.28 -22.22 26.40
C CYS A 186 -12.62 -21.95 24.93
N ILE A 187 -13.90 -21.95 24.58
CA ILE A 187 -14.39 -21.41 23.32
C ILE A 187 -14.96 -20.01 23.58
N ALA A 188 -14.50 -19.02 22.82
CA ALA A 188 -15.00 -17.65 22.88
C ALA A 188 -15.44 -17.19 21.50
N GLY A 189 -16.38 -16.25 21.42
CA GLY A 189 -16.82 -15.65 20.16
C GLY A 189 -17.08 -14.16 20.34
N VAL A 190 -16.81 -13.39 19.30
CA VAL A 190 -17.06 -11.94 19.25
C VAL A 190 -18.01 -11.61 18.11
N HIS A 191 -18.63 -10.44 18.19
CA HIS A 191 -19.31 -9.89 17.02
C HIS A 191 -18.36 -9.46 15.92
N ASP A 192 -18.89 -9.38 14.70
CA ASP A 192 -18.14 -8.93 13.54
C ASP A 192 -17.62 -7.48 13.68
N ILE A 193 -16.48 -7.20 13.05
CA ILE A 193 -15.84 -5.87 13.11
C ILE A 193 -16.68 -4.79 12.42
N PHE A 194 -17.57 -5.19 11.49
CA PHE A 194 -18.49 -4.29 10.81
C PHE A 194 -19.43 -3.57 11.79
N THR A 195 -19.77 -4.21 12.93
CA THR A 195 -20.65 -3.64 13.95
C THR A 195 -20.16 -2.32 14.53
N GLU A 196 -18.85 -2.05 14.52
CA GLU A 196 -18.27 -0.80 15.01
C GLU A 196 -18.72 0.42 14.20
N LYS A 197 -19.02 0.22 12.91
CA LYS A 197 -19.56 1.26 12.04
C LYS A 197 -21.06 1.46 12.26
N LEU A 198 -21.77 0.37 12.53
CA LEU A 198 -23.23 0.39 12.69
C LEU A 198 -23.68 0.93 14.05
N ARG A 199 -22.82 0.89 15.08
CA ARG A 199 -23.08 1.39 16.44
C ARG A 199 -24.37 0.83 17.07
N ILE A 200 -24.72 -0.41 16.74
CA ILE A 200 -25.89 -1.10 17.32
C ILE A 200 -25.58 -1.40 18.80
N PRO A 201 -26.41 -0.94 19.75
CA PRO A 201 -26.19 -1.15 21.18
C PRO A 201 -25.99 -2.63 21.53
N GLY A 202 -24.92 -2.95 22.26
CA GLY A 202 -24.63 -4.32 22.69
C GLY A 202 -23.96 -5.22 21.64
N HIS A 203 -23.95 -4.85 20.36
CA HIS A 203 -23.39 -5.69 19.29
C HIS A 203 -21.95 -5.31 18.88
N TYR A 204 -21.32 -4.33 19.52
CA TYR A 204 -19.93 -4.00 19.23
C TYR A 204 -18.99 -5.19 19.48
N MET A 205 -17.95 -5.33 18.68
CA MET A 205 -16.91 -6.35 18.91
C MET A 205 -16.22 -6.11 20.26
N ASP A 206 -16.38 -7.03 21.21
CA ASP A 206 -15.77 -6.94 22.54
C ASP A 206 -15.02 -8.22 22.91
N ALA A 207 -13.77 -8.30 22.45
CA ALA A 207 -12.89 -9.41 22.80
C ALA A 207 -12.52 -9.45 24.28
N LYS A 208 -12.56 -8.32 25.00
CA LYS A 208 -12.25 -8.28 26.43
C LYS A 208 -13.35 -8.99 27.22
N ARG A 209 -14.61 -8.71 26.89
CA ARG A 209 -15.77 -9.41 27.45
C ARG A 209 -15.79 -10.88 27.03
N ALA A 210 -15.60 -11.16 25.74
CA ALA A 210 -15.60 -12.53 25.22
C ALA A 210 -14.58 -13.41 25.92
N LEU A 211 -13.37 -12.90 26.18
CA LEU A 211 -12.30 -13.66 26.81
C LEU A 211 -12.30 -13.57 28.35
N SER A 212 -13.26 -12.88 28.97
CA SER A 212 -13.22 -12.59 30.41
C SER A 212 -13.22 -13.85 31.28
N GLY A 213 -13.98 -14.89 30.91
CA GLY A 213 -14.12 -16.16 31.62
C GLY A 213 -13.11 -17.25 31.23
N CYS A 214 -12.24 -16.99 30.24
CA CYS A 214 -11.18 -17.93 29.86
C CYS A 214 -9.98 -17.81 30.81
N ASN A 215 -9.62 -18.93 31.46
CA ASN A 215 -8.40 -19.04 32.27
C ASN A 215 -7.15 -19.03 31.37
N GLU A 216 -6.02 -18.51 31.87
CA GLU A 216 -4.75 -18.44 31.12
C GLU A 216 -4.05 -19.80 31.00
N THR A 217 -4.38 -20.76 31.88
CA THR A 217 -3.77 -22.10 31.89
C THR A 217 -4.41 -23.07 30.90
N GLN A 218 -5.64 -22.79 30.43
CA GLN A 218 -6.35 -23.65 29.48
C GLN A 218 -6.20 -23.14 28.03
N PRO A 219 -6.26 -24.04 27.02
CA PRO A 219 -6.33 -23.66 25.62
C PRO A 219 -7.53 -22.77 25.31
N VAL A 220 -7.34 -21.75 24.48
CA VAL A 220 -8.40 -20.83 24.03
C VAL A 220 -8.57 -20.87 22.52
N VAL A 221 -9.78 -21.21 22.08
CA VAL A 221 -10.24 -21.11 20.69
C VAL A 221 -11.17 -19.90 20.58
N LEU A 222 -10.91 -19.00 19.65
CA LEU A 222 -11.69 -17.79 19.43
C LEU A 222 -12.35 -17.80 18.04
N LEU A 223 -13.67 -17.62 18.00
CA LEU A 223 -14.44 -17.45 16.76
C LEU A 223 -14.49 -15.96 16.41
N VAL A 224 -13.92 -15.62 15.25
CA VAL A 224 -13.93 -14.26 14.71
C VAL A 224 -14.20 -14.37 13.22
N HIS A 225 -15.31 -13.83 12.74
CA HIS A 225 -15.67 -13.98 11.34
C HIS A 225 -14.61 -13.39 10.38
N GLN A 226 -14.25 -12.12 10.55
CA GLN A 226 -13.25 -11.45 9.70
C GLN A 226 -11.81 -11.60 10.20
N PRO A 227 -10.84 -11.98 9.34
CA PRO A 227 -9.42 -12.01 9.70
C PRO A 227 -8.86 -10.66 10.17
N ASN A 228 -9.38 -9.55 9.63
CA ASN A 228 -9.00 -8.19 10.08
C ASN A 228 -9.47 -7.92 11.53
N GLY A 229 -10.60 -8.50 11.93
CA GLY A 229 -11.07 -8.53 13.32
C GLY A 229 -10.10 -9.30 14.21
N ALA A 230 -9.65 -10.48 13.77
CA ALA A 230 -8.67 -11.29 14.50
C ALA A 230 -7.36 -10.52 14.75
N SER A 231 -6.82 -9.86 13.72
CA SER A 231 -5.65 -9.00 13.86
C SER A 231 -5.87 -7.83 14.82
N LYS A 232 -7.03 -7.17 14.77
CA LYS A 232 -7.38 -6.08 15.69
C LYS A 232 -7.38 -6.57 17.13
N ILE A 233 -8.00 -7.72 17.39
CA ILE A 233 -8.04 -8.33 18.72
C ILE A 233 -6.63 -8.66 19.21
N LEU A 234 -5.81 -9.30 18.38
CA LEU A 234 -4.43 -9.63 18.74
C LEU A 234 -3.59 -8.39 19.06
N ARG A 235 -3.82 -7.25 18.38
CA ARG A 235 -3.19 -5.97 18.72
C ARG A 235 -3.69 -5.40 20.05
N ALA A 236 -4.97 -5.60 20.38
CA ALA A 236 -5.62 -5.00 21.54
C ALA A 236 -5.48 -5.82 22.85
N THR A 237 -5.33 -7.15 22.78
CA THR A 237 -5.25 -8.01 23.96
C THR A 237 -3.94 -8.79 24.06
N LYS A 238 -3.44 -8.96 25.29
CA LYS A 238 -2.35 -9.88 25.64
C LYS A 238 -2.84 -11.21 26.22
N LYS A 239 -4.17 -11.41 26.37
CA LYS A 239 -4.72 -12.68 26.83
C LYS A 239 -4.30 -13.82 25.90
N ARG A 240 -4.09 -14.99 26.48
CA ARG A 240 -3.79 -16.21 25.73
C ARG A 240 -4.94 -16.52 24.76
N ILE A 241 -4.59 -16.68 23.49
CA ILE A 241 -5.44 -17.16 22.41
C ILE A 241 -4.56 -18.13 21.62
N ASP A 242 -4.94 -19.41 21.55
CA ASP A 242 -4.11 -20.43 20.90
C ASP A 242 -4.53 -20.64 19.44
N LEU A 243 -5.84 -20.54 19.17
CA LEU A 243 -6.41 -20.72 17.83
C LEU A 243 -7.53 -19.70 17.58
N ILE A 244 -7.48 -19.01 16.44
CA ILE A 244 -8.58 -18.20 15.92
C ILE A 244 -9.15 -18.87 14.67
N LEU A 245 -10.47 -19.00 14.60
CA LEU A 245 -11.18 -19.53 13.44
C LEU A 245 -11.93 -18.40 12.73
N SER A 246 -11.72 -18.26 11.43
CA SER A 246 -12.25 -17.17 10.59
C SER A 246 -12.71 -17.64 9.21
N GLY A 247 -13.51 -16.81 8.54
CA GLY A 247 -14.00 -16.98 7.17
C GLY A 247 -13.90 -15.67 6.39
N HIS A 248 -15.01 -15.21 5.80
CA HIS A 248 -15.23 -13.93 5.13
C HIS A 248 -14.54 -13.75 3.77
N THR A 249 -13.32 -14.26 3.61
CA THR A 249 -12.53 -13.98 2.39
C THR A 249 -12.99 -14.82 1.19
N HIS A 250 -13.71 -15.92 1.44
CA HIS A 250 -14.02 -16.99 0.48
C HIS A 250 -12.81 -17.49 -0.32
N ALA A 251 -11.59 -17.33 0.24
CA ALA A 251 -10.33 -17.51 -0.47
C ALA A 251 -10.23 -16.74 -1.82
N GLY A 252 -10.92 -15.60 -1.91
CA GLY A 252 -11.02 -14.74 -3.10
C GLY A 252 -11.83 -15.36 -4.23
N GLN A 253 -13.12 -15.60 -3.96
CA GLN A 253 -14.11 -16.25 -4.82
C GLN A 253 -14.04 -15.86 -6.31
N PHE A 254 -13.92 -14.56 -6.62
CA PHE A 254 -13.78 -14.08 -8.00
C PHE A 254 -12.32 -13.78 -8.35
N TYR A 255 -11.79 -14.41 -9.40
CA TYR A 255 -10.40 -14.23 -9.83
C TYR A 255 -10.02 -12.75 -10.07
N ILE A 256 -10.96 -11.93 -10.52
CA ILE A 256 -10.73 -10.51 -10.82
C ILE A 256 -10.63 -9.64 -9.57
N VAL A 257 -11.30 -10.04 -8.47
CA VAL A 257 -11.24 -9.33 -7.19
C VAL A 257 -10.29 -10.01 -6.20
N TRP A 258 -9.80 -11.21 -6.50
CA TRP A 258 -8.85 -11.94 -5.66
C TRP A 258 -7.62 -11.10 -5.28
N PRO A 259 -6.96 -10.37 -6.21
CA PRO A 259 -5.85 -9.49 -5.83
C PRO A 259 -6.27 -8.39 -4.83
N LEU A 260 -7.45 -7.80 -5.02
CA LEU A 260 -7.98 -6.77 -4.13
C LEU A 260 -8.34 -7.34 -2.75
N SER A 261 -8.92 -8.55 -2.71
CA SER A 261 -9.24 -9.28 -1.48
C SER A 261 -7.97 -9.63 -0.70
N TYR A 262 -6.96 -10.18 -1.38
CA TYR A 262 -5.64 -10.47 -0.82
C TYR A 262 -4.97 -9.22 -0.24
N LEU A 263 -5.10 -8.08 -0.92
CA LEU A 263 -4.54 -6.80 -0.49
C LEU A 263 -5.34 -6.13 0.65
N LYS A 264 -6.62 -6.45 0.85
CA LYS A 264 -7.47 -5.87 1.92
C LYS A 264 -7.50 -6.68 3.22
N ASN A 265 -7.21 -7.98 3.18
CA ASN A 265 -7.31 -8.86 4.33
C ASN A 265 -5.95 -9.23 4.90
N ASP A 266 -5.79 -9.17 6.22
CA ASP A 266 -4.52 -9.53 6.89
C ASP A 266 -4.14 -11.00 6.63
N PHE A 267 -5.13 -11.88 6.47
CA PHE A 267 -4.99 -13.30 6.13
C PHE A 267 -6.04 -13.70 5.08
N GLN A 268 -5.66 -14.54 4.10
CA GLN A 268 -6.52 -14.86 2.96
C GLN A 268 -7.15 -16.26 3.06
N TYR A 269 -6.36 -17.32 3.20
CA TYR A 269 -6.84 -18.71 3.24
C TYR A 269 -5.77 -19.62 3.86
N GLY A 270 -6.17 -20.53 4.74
CA GLY A 270 -5.30 -21.53 5.35
C GLY A 270 -4.90 -21.21 6.80
N LEU A 271 -3.94 -22.00 7.31
CA LEU A 271 -3.43 -21.90 8.68
C LEU A 271 -2.19 -21.00 8.74
N TYR A 272 -2.26 -19.94 9.54
CA TYR A 272 -1.20 -18.97 9.76
C TYR A 272 -0.70 -19.03 11.20
N LYS A 273 0.61 -18.97 11.39
CA LYS A 273 1.23 -18.77 12.72
C LYS A 273 1.61 -17.31 12.89
N ILE A 274 1.19 -16.70 14.00
CA ILE A 274 1.48 -15.29 14.30
C ILE A 274 2.91 -15.18 14.82
N LYS A 275 3.73 -14.31 14.19
CA LYS A 275 5.09 -14.04 14.70
C LYS A 275 4.99 -13.39 16.09
N ASN A 276 5.83 -13.84 17.03
CA ASN A 276 5.91 -13.36 18.41
C ASN A 276 4.72 -13.71 19.32
N ARG A 277 3.87 -14.67 18.91
CA ARG A 277 2.83 -15.29 19.76
C ARG A 277 2.70 -16.78 19.44
N ASP A 278 2.24 -17.57 20.40
CA ASP A 278 1.88 -18.97 20.17
C ASP A 278 0.46 -19.13 19.60
N THR A 279 -0.08 -18.08 18.98
CA THR A 279 -1.40 -18.06 18.36
C THR A 279 -1.31 -18.52 16.90
N GLN A 280 -2.27 -19.35 16.49
CA GLN A 280 -2.55 -19.65 15.09
C GLN A 280 -3.92 -19.11 14.66
N ILE A 281 -4.05 -18.77 13.37
CA ILE A 281 -5.31 -18.34 12.76
C ILE A 281 -5.59 -19.24 11.57
N TYR A 282 -6.77 -19.84 11.52
CA TYR A 282 -7.25 -20.56 10.36
C TYR A 282 -8.33 -19.75 9.64
N VAL A 283 -8.10 -19.46 8.36
CA VAL A 283 -9.08 -18.80 7.49
C VAL A 283 -9.63 -19.80 6.49
N SER A 284 -10.92 -20.11 6.62
CA SER A 284 -11.64 -21.03 5.74
C SER A 284 -11.89 -20.40 4.37
N SER A 285 -12.03 -21.24 3.35
CA SER A 285 -12.55 -20.79 2.04
C SER A 285 -14.07 -20.62 2.01
N GLY A 286 -14.77 -20.97 3.09
CA GLY A 286 -16.22 -20.89 3.23
C GLY A 286 -16.93 -22.17 2.80
N VAL A 287 -18.02 -22.50 3.50
CA VAL A 287 -18.86 -23.68 3.26
C VAL A 287 -19.67 -23.53 1.97
N ASN A 288 -19.98 -22.30 1.56
CA ASN A 288 -20.55 -21.98 0.25
C ASN A 288 -19.82 -20.77 -0.38
N TYR A 289 -20.59 -19.94 -1.07
CA TYR A 289 -20.18 -18.76 -1.83
C TYR A 289 -21.06 -17.58 -1.42
N TRP A 290 -20.56 -16.36 -1.62
CA TRP A 290 -21.32 -15.14 -1.43
C TRP A 290 -21.89 -14.64 -2.77
N GLY A 291 -23.20 -14.31 -2.80
CA GLY A 291 -23.86 -13.78 -3.99
C GLY A 291 -23.98 -14.81 -5.14
N PRO A 292 -23.44 -14.53 -6.34
CA PRO A 292 -23.58 -15.45 -7.46
C PRO A 292 -22.75 -16.73 -7.23
N PRO A 293 -23.30 -17.91 -7.60
CA PRO A 293 -22.72 -19.23 -7.33
C PRO A 293 -21.47 -19.55 -8.17
N VAL A 294 -20.44 -18.73 -8.16
CA VAL A 294 -19.24 -18.88 -9.02
C VAL A 294 -17.96 -18.80 -8.17
N LYS A 295 -17.11 -19.82 -8.21
CA LYS A 295 -15.83 -19.87 -7.45
C LYS A 295 -14.71 -20.50 -8.28
N MET A 296 -13.53 -19.88 -8.34
CA MET A 296 -12.46 -20.29 -9.30
C MET A 296 -11.24 -21.00 -8.71
N LEU A 297 -10.74 -20.61 -7.53
CA LEU A 297 -9.41 -21.05 -7.05
C LEU A 297 -9.48 -22.09 -5.92
N ASN A 298 -10.51 -22.05 -5.09
CA ASN A 298 -10.71 -22.95 -3.97
C ASN A 298 -12.14 -23.44 -3.98
N LEU A 299 -12.37 -24.72 -3.65
CA LEU A 299 -13.72 -25.28 -3.57
C LEU A 299 -14.45 -24.78 -2.32
N CYS A 300 -15.75 -25.06 -2.23
CA CYS A 300 -16.47 -24.92 -0.96
C CYS A 300 -15.96 -25.97 0.03
N GLU A 301 -15.70 -25.60 1.28
CA GLU A 301 -15.09 -26.52 2.25
C GLU A 301 -15.80 -26.59 3.60
N ILE A 302 -15.76 -27.76 4.21
CA ILE A 302 -15.96 -27.98 5.65
C ILE A 302 -14.60 -28.33 6.22
N THR A 303 -14.10 -27.57 7.19
CA THR A 303 -12.78 -27.83 7.76
C THR A 303 -12.90 -28.62 9.05
N LEU A 304 -12.23 -29.77 9.14
CA LEU A 304 -12.02 -30.51 10.38
C LEU A 304 -10.62 -30.19 10.93
N LEU A 305 -10.56 -29.43 12.01
CA LEU A 305 -9.34 -29.12 12.73
C LEU A 305 -9.11 -30.17 13.83
N THR A 306 -7.89 -30.68 13.94
CA THR A 306 -7.49 -31.58 15.04
C THR A 306 -6.42 -30.89 15.88
N LEU A 307 -6.69 -30.69 17.15
CA LEU A 307 -5.74 -30.10 18.09
C LEU A 307 -4.69 -31.12 18.47
N ARG A 308 -3.41 -30.73 18.44
CA ARG A 308 -2.26 -31.59 18.73
C ARG A 308 -1.34 -30.93 19.75
N ILE A 309 -0.72 -31.73 20.60
CA ILE A 309 0.26 -31.23 21.57
C ILE A 309 1.44 -30.62 20.83
N PHE A 310 1.82 -29.42 21.22
CA PHE A 310 3.06 -28.81 20.82
C PHE A 310 4.16 -29.10 21.85
N VAL A 311 5.03 -30.06 21.55
CA VAL A 311 6.24 -30.32 22.33
C VAL A 311 7.29 -29.30 21.91
N LEU A 312 7.55 -28.30 22.75
CA LEU A 312 8.75 -27.47 22.63
C LEU A 312 9.87 -28.19 23.38
N GLU A 313 11.00 -28.45 22.71
CA GLU A 313 12.27 -28.63 23.41
C GLU A 313 12.43 -27.45 24.38
N LEU A 314 12.53 -27.79 25.67
CA LEU A 314 12.82 -26.86 26.75
C LEU A 314 14.08 -26.08 26.42
N TYR A 315 13.99 -24.76 26.17
CA TYR A 315 15.14 -23.91 26.49
C TYR A 315 14.87 -22.48 26.92
N LEU A 316 13.73 -21.84 26.63
CA LEU A 316 13.61 -20.40 26.96
C LEU A 316 12.24 -20.02 27.52
N LYS A 317 11.97 -20.49 28.74
CA LYS A 317 11.12 -19.80 29.72
C LYS A 317 12.06 -19.09 30.70
N CYS A 318 12.40 -17.83 30.45
CA CYS A 318 12.81 -16.92 31.51
C CYS A 318 12.34 -15.48 31.20
N HIS A 319 11.60 -14.94 32.16
CA HIS A 319 11.13 -13.55 32.34
C HIS A 319 9.82 -13.14 31.62
N ASN A 320 8.70 -12.99 32.34
CA ASN A 320 8.30 -11.89 33.28
C ASN A 320 8.10 -10.55 32.53
N PHE A 321 7.05 -9.71 32.69
CA PHE A 321 5.96 -9.58 33.65
C PHE A 321 4.98 -8.46 33.15
N LYS A 322 3.69 -8.54 33.56
CA LYS A 322 2.74 -7.47 33.99
C LYS A 322 2.36 -6.26 33.07
N ARG A 323 1.05 -6.07 32.76
CA ARG A 323 -0.02 -5.20 33.37
C ARG A 323 0.18 -3.69 33.14
N ALA A 324 -0.81 -2.81 32.92
CA ALA A 324 -2.27 -2.84 32.67
C ALA A 324 -2.73 -1.37 32.48
N ASN A 325 -3.83 -1.12 31.72
CA ASN A 325 -4.92 -0.14 31.97
C ASN A 325 -4.59 1.39 32.01
N GLN A 326 -5.45 2.39 31.71
CA GLN A 326 -6.91 2.55 31.55
C GLN A 326 -7.25 3.99 31.03
N LEU A 327 -8.28 4.14 30.16
CA LEU A 327 -9.42 5.12 30.16
C LEU A 327 -9.15 6.66 30.09
N LYS A 328 -9.95 7.57 29.48
CA LYS A 328 -11.26 7.57 28.77
C LYS A 328 -11.58 8.99 28.21
N SER A 329 -12.43 9.04 27.17
CA SER A 329 -13.60 9.96 26.98
C SER A 329 -13.30 11.45 26.65
N LEU A 330 -14.04 12.28 25.90
CA LEU A 330 -15.40 12.44 25.30
C LEU A 330 -15.25 13.60 24.25
N ASN A 331 -16.16 14.03 23.38
CA ASN A 331 -17.33 13.50 22.66
C ASN A 331 -17.54 14.46 21.46
N SER A 332 -18.31 14.02 20.48
CA SER A 332 -18.69 14.71 19.25
C SER A 332 -20.02 15.46 19.36
N GLN A 333 -20.16 16.62 18.72
CA GLN A 333 -21.39 17.05 18.04
C GLN A 333 -21.03 18.27 17.18
N GLU A 334 -20.99 18.15 15.86
CA GLU A 334 -21.90 18.81 14.90
C GLU A 334 -21.03 18.89 13.60
N LEU A 335 -21.46 18.73 12.35
CA LEU A 335 -22.75 18.98 11.71
C LEU A 335 -22.66 18.33 10.31
N SER A 336 -23.71 17.62 9.93
CA SER A 336 -23.92 17.03 8.60
C SER A 336 -24.67 18.01 7.69
N ASN A 337 -24.52 17.80 6.37
CA ASN A 337 -25.45 18.10 5.26
C ASN A 337 -25.07 19.24 4.30
N PHE A 338 -24.83 18.91 3.01
CA PHE A 338 -25.77 19.22 1.91
C PHE A 338 -25.41 18.58 0.54
N CYS A 339 -26.38 17.81 0.03
CA CYS A 339 -26.85 17.46 -1.34
C CYS A 339 -25.94 17.27 -2.58
N LEU A 340 -26.19 16.11 -3.23
CA LEU A 340 -26.05 15.79 -4.67
C LEU A 340 -27.03 16.58 -5.57
N ASN A 341 -26.58 16.94 -6.78
CA ASN A 341 -27.06 16.45 -8.10
C ASN A 341 -26.92 17.51 -9.20
N GLY A 342 -26.49 17.09 -10.39
CA GLY A 342 -26.59 17.90 -11.61
C GLY A 342 -25.90 17.28 -12.82
N ALA A 343 -26.68 16.61 -13.67
CA ALA A 343 -26.25 16.15 -14.98
C ALA A 343 -26.35 17.27 -16.04
N LEU A 344 -25.71 17.01 -17.20
CA LEU A 344 -25.81 17.65 -18.53
C LEU A 344 -24.73 18.68 -18.89
N ALA A 345 -23.92 18.34 -19.90
CA ALA A 345 -23.86 19.13 -21.14
C ALA A 345 -23.07 18.36 -22.23
N HIS A 346 -23.81 17.85 -23.21
CA HIS A 346 -23.34 17.60 -24.57
C HIS A 346 -23.38 18.94 -25.31
N ARG A 347 -22.25 19.45 -25.80
CA ARG A 347 -22.06 20.33 -26.98
C ARG A 347 -20.79 21.16 -26.85
N THR A 348 -19.66 20.58 -27.24
CA THR A 348 -18.55 21.25 -27.93
C THR A 348 -17.78 20.14 -28.64
N GLY A 349 -17.24 20.40 -29.83
CA GLY A 349 -16.53 19.43 -30.67
C GLY A 349 -15.17 19.00 -30.11
N GLU A 350 -15.08 18.71 -28.81
CA GLU A 350 -13.97 18.01 -28.20
C GLU A 350 -14.20 16.51 -28.34
N SER A 351 -13.15 15.75 -28.67
CA SER A 351 -13.29 14.30 -28.76
C SER A 351 -13.77 13.77 -27.41
N ILE A 352 -14.81 12.93 -27.41
CA ILE A 352 -15.38 12.25 -26.22
C ILE A 352 -14.30 11.69 -25.28
N ASN A 353 -13.15 11.30 -25.83
CA ASN A 353 -11.98 10.81 -25.11
C ASN A 353 -11.34 11.84 -24.15
N GLN A 354 -11.35 13.14 -24.48
CA GLN A 354 -10.77 14.20 -23.62
C GLN A 354 -11.67 14.51 -22.41
N ILE A 355 -12.98 14.58 -22.64
CA ILE A 355 -13.96 14.80 -21.57
C ILE A 355 -14.00 13.59 -20.63
N LEU A 356 -13.96 12.36 -21.17
CA LEU A 356 -13.85 11.13 -20.36
C LEU A 356 -12.54 11.08 -19.56
N PHE A 357 -11.43 11.55 -20.13
CA PHE A 357 -10.13 11.60 -19.45
C PHE A 357 -10.13 12.59 -18.28
N ILE A 358 -10.64 13.81 -18.50
CA ILE A 358 -10.71 14.85 -17.46
C ILE A 358 -11.69 14.41 -16.34
N ALA A 359 -12.86 13.88 -16.71
CA ALA A 359 -13.84 13.37 -15.74
C ALA A 359 -13.31 12.17 -14.94
N ALA A 360 -12.63 11.22 -15.60
CA ALA A 360 -12.01 10.09 -14.91
C ALA A 360 -10.88 10.53 -13.98
N SER A 361 -10.06 11.51 -14.40
CA SER A 361 -8.94 12.02 -13.59
C SER A 361 -9.42 12.77 -12.35
N ILE A 362 -10.47 13.58 -12.48
CA ILE A 362 -11.07 14.33 -11.36
C ILE A 362 -11.77 13.38 -10.38
N VAL A 363 -12.61 12.45 -10.87
CA VAL A 363 -13.27 11.44 -10.02
C VAL A 363 -12.25 10.54 -9.33
N PHE A 364 -11.14 10.24 -9.98
CA PHE A 364 -10.05 9.45 -9.38
C PHE A 364 -9.28 10.23 -8.32
N LEU A 365 -8.97 11.52 -8.56
CA LEU A 365 -8.32 12.39 -7.57
C LEU A 365 -9.19 12.64 -6.34
N ASP A 366 -10.51 12.78 -6.49
CA ASP A 366 -11.44 12.96 -5.37
C ASP A 366 -11.64 11.69 -4.53
N ILE A 367 -11.67 10.51 -5.16
CA ILE A 367 -11.86 9.24 -4.45
C ILE A 367 -10.56 8.79 -3.75
N PHE A 368 -9.39 9.13 -4.30
CA PHE A 368 -8.12 8.54 -3.88
C PHE A 368 -7.01 9.52 -3.47
N GLY A 369 -7.13 10.82 -3.75
CA GLY A 369 -6.05 11.82 -3.60
C GLY A 369 -5.36 11.85 -2.23
N PRO A 370 -6.08 11.90 -1.09
CA PRO A 370 -5.47 11.88 0.25
C PRO A 370 -4.93 10.49 0.65
N ILE A 371 -5.38 9.41 0.00
CA ILE A 371 -5.15 8.00 0.37
C ILE A 371 -4.04 7.36 -0.50
N ILE A 372 -3.61 8.02 -1.58
CA ILE A 372 -2.54 7.55 -2.50
C ILE A 372 -1.16 7.71 -1.87
N PHE A 373 -0.92 8.83 -1.17
CA PHE A 373 0.41 9.19 -0.63
C PHE A 373 0.55 9.00 0.89
N GLY A 374 -0.55 8.69 1.60
CA GLY A 374 -0.53 8.45 3.04
C GLY A 374 0.13 7.12 3.40
N VAL A 375 1.43 7.14 3.69
CA VAL A 375 2.10 6.05 4.40
C VAL A 375 1.87 6.27 5.89
N ASN A 376 0.88 5.57 6.46
CA ASN A 376 0.80 5.47 7.92
C ASN A 376 2.00 4.64 8.40
N ASP A 377 2.71 5.13 9.41
CA ASP A 377 3.88 4.48 10.04
C ASP A 377 3.78 2.95 10.06
N VAL A 378 4.72 2.30 9.38
CA VAL A 378 4.66 0.86 9.13
C VAL A 378 5.69 0.12 9.96
N HIS A 379 5.24 -0.44 11.08
CA HIS A 379 6.08 -1.07 12.10
C HIS A 379 6.52 -2.53 11.81
N ASP A 380 6.27 -3.07 10.61
CA ASP A 380 6.64 -4.43 10.21
C ASP A 380 7.08 -4.39 8.75
N TYR A 381 8.30 -4.85 8.44
CA TYR A 381 8.82 -4.97 7.07
C TYR A 381 7.79 -5.60 6.10
N ARG A 382 7.01 -6.61 6.53
CA ARG A 382 5.98 -7.21 5.67
C ARG A 382 4.77 -6.31 5.45
N ARG A 383 4.40 -5.52 6.45
CA ARG A 383 3.36 -4.47 6.32
C ARG A 383 3.89 -3.33 5.46
N GLY A 384 5.19 -3.00 5.56
CA GLY A 384 5.86 -1.93 4.81
C GLY A 384 5.94 -2.27 3.34
N ASN A 385 6.41 -3.48 3.03
CA ASN A 385 6.46 -4.02 1.67
C ASN A 385 5.04 -4.13 1.06
N ARG A 386 4.04 -4.59 1.82
CA ARG A 386 2.64 -4.64 1.34
C ARG A 386 2.02 -3.26 1.13
N ALA A 387 2.26 -2.31 2.04
CA ALA A 387 1.82 -0.92 1.88
C ALA A 387 2.47 -0.28 0.65
N ARG A 388 3.78 -0.51 0.45
CA ARG A 388 4.53 -0.05 -0.73
C ARG A 388 3.97 -0.64 -2.02
N GLN A 389 3.75 -1.96 -2.08
CA GLN A 389 3.13 -2.62 -3.23
C GLN A 389 1.73 -2.05 -3.54
N LEU A 390 0.93 -1.79 -2.51
CA LEU A 390 -0.39 -1.17 -2.69
C LEU A 390 -0.27 0.26 -3.21
N SER A 391 0.66 1.06 -2.68
CA SER A 391 0.92 2.42 -3.16
C SER A 391 1.45 2.41 -4.60
N THR A 392 2.33 1.48 -4.96
CA THR A 392 2.80 1.26 -6.34
C THR A 392 1.62 0.95 -7.26
N VAL A 393 0.75 -0.01 -6.92
CA VAL A 393 -0.42 -0.34 -7.74
C VAL A 393 -1.39 0.84 -7.87
N LYS A 394 -1.63 1.59 -6.79
CA LYS A 394 -2.45 2.81 -6.84
C LYS A 394 -1.84 3.87 -7.76
N PHE A 395 -0.54 4.09 -7.65
CA PHE A 395 0.20 5.03 -8.48
C PHE A 395 0.19 4.61 -9.95
N GLU A 396 0.32 3.32 -10.24
CA GLU A 396 0.22 2.76 -11.59
C GLU A 396 -1.18 2.96 -12.20
N LEU A 397 -2.23 2.68 -11.44
CA LEU A 397 -3.61 2.95 -11.88
C LEU A 397 -3.86 4.45 -12.13
N PHE A 398 -3.23 5.32 -11.34
CA PHE A 398 -3.29 6.77 -11.50
C PHE A 398 -2.54 7.25 -12.76
N THR A 399 -1.34 6.72 -13.01
CA THR A 399 -0.45 7.18 -14.08
C THR A 399 -0.80 6.60 -15.45
N PHE A 400 -1.39 5.40 -15.51
CA PHE A 400 -1.70 4.71 -16.78
C PHE A 400 -2.54 5.53 -17.78
N PRO A 401 -3.62 6.24 -17.38
CA PRO A 401 -4.37 7.11 -18.30
C PRO A 401 -3.50 8.19 -18.95
N PHE A 402 -2.53 8.74 -18.21
CA PHE A 402 -1.63 9.76 -18.74
C PHE A 402 -0.67 9.19 -19.78
N SER A 403 -0.22 7.94 -19.63
CA SER A 403 0.57 7.25 -20.67
C SER A 403 -0.22 7.05 -21.96
N VAL A 404 -1.50 6.73 -21.85
CA VAL A 404 -2.40 6.67 -23.01
C VAL A 404 -2.52 8.06 -23.67
N PHE A 405 -2.65 9.12 -22.87
CA PHE A 405 -2.68 10.49 -23.36
C PHE A 405 -1.38 10.88 -24.10
N ILE A 406 -0.20 10.60 -23.52
CA ILE A 406 1.10 10.84 -24.14
C ILE A 406 1.20 10.10 -25.48
N TYR A 407 0.83 8.82 -25.51
CA TYR A 407 0.85 8.02 -26.73
C TYR A 407 0.05 8.70 -27.84
N PHE A 408 -1.19 9.13 -27.57
CA PHE A 408 -1.99 9.82 -28.59
C PHE A 408 -1.35 11.12 -29.08
N ARG A 409 -0.76 11.92 -28.18
CA ARG A 409 -0.07 13.17 -28.55
C ARG A 409 1.14 12.93 -29.44
N VAL A 410 1.97 11.95 -29.11
CA VAL A 410 3.15 11.59 -29.89
C VAL A 410 2.75 11.07 -31.28
N ILE A 411 1.72 10.22 -31.36
CA ILE A 411 1.22 9.69 -32.64
C ILE A 411 0.56 10.76 -33.50
N GLU A 412 -0.18 11.70 -32.91
CA GLU A 412 -0.78 12.83 -33.62
C GLU A 412 0.31 13.71 -34.25
N LEU A 413 1.36 14.05 -33.49
CA LEU A 413 2.51 14.78 -33.99
C LEU A 413 3.26 14.00 -35.08
N ALA A 414 3.50 12.69 -34.88
CA ALA A 414 4.17 11.86 -35.85
C ALA A 414 3.42 11.79 -37.18
N LYS A 415 2.08 11.66 -37.14
CA LYS A 415 1.24 11.76 -38.34
C LYS A 415 1.42 13.10 -39.01
N TYR A 416 1.27 14.19 -38.25
CA TYR A 416 1.42 15.55 -38.78
C TYR A 416 2.76 15.75 -39.51
N LEU A 417 3.87 15.28 -38.94
CA LEU A 417 5.20 15.41 -39.56
C LEU A 417 5.40 14.50 -40.78
N LEU A 418 4.80 13.31 -40.78
CA LEU A 418 4.98 12.31 -41.85
C LEU A 418 4.00 12.49 -43.03
N THR A 419 2.89 13.22 -42.85
CA THR A 419 1.88 13.45 -43.90
C THR A 419 2.05 14.78 -44.65
N CYS A 420 3.06 15.59 -44.31
CA CYS A 420 3.41 16.81 -45.05
C CYS A 420 4.16 16.49 -46.35
N ASP A 421 3.47 15.87 -47.32
CA ASP A 421 3.80 15.94 -48.74
C ASP A 421 2.62 16.58 -49.47
N SER A 422 2.88 17.43 -50.47
CA SER A 422 1.95 18.40 -51.06
C SER A 422 0.72 17.79 -51.75
N ASN A 423 0.59 16.47 -51.79
CA ASN A 423 -0.47 15.73 -52.47
C ASN A 423 -1.34 14.85 -51.57
N GLY A 424 -1.19 14.88 -50.24
CA GLY A 424 -2.14 14.25 -49.31
C GLY A 424 -2.24 12.71 -49.37
N ILE A 425 -1.29 12.03 -50.02
CA ILE A 425 -1.20 10.56 -50.06
C ILE A 425 -0.12 10.12 -49.07
N VAL A 426 -0.51 9.35 -48.05
CA VAL A 426 0.44 8.71 -47.13
C VAL A 426 1.24 7.68 -47.93
N ALA A 427 2.47 8.03 -48.32
CA ALA A 427 3.36 7.07 -48.97
C ALA A 427 3.55 5.83 -48.07
N ASP A 428 3.66 4.63 -48.65
CA ASP A 428 3.89 3.37 -47.93
C ASP A 428 5.10 3.43 -46.98
N ARG A 429 6.06 4.32 -47.26
CA ARG A 429 7.21 4.60 -46.38
C ARG A 429 6.80 5.33 -45.08
N ALA A 430 5.84 6.25 -45.12
CA ALA A 430 5.32 6.97 -43.95
C ALA A 430 4.53 6.06 -43.00
N SER A 431 3.84 5.04 -43.52
CA SER A 431 3.14 4.04 -42.70
C SER A 431 4.12 3.23 -41.83
N LYS A 432 5.25 2.80 -42.42
CA LYS A 432 6.32 2.06 -41.72
C LYS A 432 7.01 2.90 -40.66
N HIS A 433 7.28 4.18 -40.92
CA HIS A 433 7.85 5.08 -39.91
C HIS A 433 6.90 5.33 -38.74
N LEU A 434 5.60 5.55 -39.01
CA LEU A 434 4.59 5.70 -37.98
C LEU A 434 4.46 4.43 -37.12
N GLN A 435 4.58 3.27 -37.74
CA GLN A 435 4.60 1.97 -37.07
C GLN A 435 5.77 1.86 -36.09
N LEU A 436 6.99 2.21 -36.53
CA LEU A 436 8.18 2.19 -35.68
C LEU A 436 8.08 3.17 -34.51
N ILE A 437 7.57 4.39 -34.74
CA ILE A 437 7.35 5.38 -33.69
C ILE A 437 6.32 4.86 -32.68
N SER A 438 5.25 4.22 -33.14
CA SER A 438 4.24 3.63 -32.26
C SER A 438 4.80 2.52 -31.38
N ILE A 439 5.53 1.55 -31.96
CA ILE A 439 6.20 0.49 -31.20
C ILE A 439 7.17 1.09 -30.18
N GLY A 440 8.05 1.98 -30.63
CA GLY A 440 9.04 2.62 -29.75
C GLY A 440 8.38 3.34 -28.58
N THR A 441 7.30 4.08 -28.84
CA THR A 441 6.54 4.81 -27.81
C THR A 441 5.89 3.86 -26.81
N VAL A 442 5.20 2.80 -27.27
CA VAL A 442 4.54 1.84 -26.37
C VAL A 442 5.56 1.04 -25.55
N SER A 443 6.65 0.58 -26.19
CA SER A 443 7.72 -0.13 -25.49
C SER A 443 8.36 0.75 -24.40
N TRP A 444 8.62 2.02 -24.70
CA TRP A 444 9.13 2.99 -23.73
C TRP A 444 8.16 3.19 -22.55
N LEU A 445 6.87 3.45 -22.83
CA LEU A 445 5.86 3.66 -21.79
C LEU A 445 5.71 2.42 -20.88
N LEU A 446 5.62 1.23 -21.48
CA LEU A 446 5.55 -0.03 -20.73
C LEU A 446 6.80 -0.25 -19.87
N LEU A 447 7.98 0.07 -20.40
CA LEU A 447 9.23 -0.05 -19.66
C LEU A 447 9.29 0.95 -18.48
N GLY A 448 8.77 2.17 -18.67
CA GLY A 448 8.60 3.16 -17.60
C GLY A 448 7.74 2.62 -16.46
N HIS A 449 6.54 2.10 -16.77
CA HIS A 449 5.62 1.49 -15.80
C HIS A 449 6.20 0.22 -15.13
N ALA A 450 6.95 -0.59 -15.88
CA ALA A 450 7.59 -1.76 -15.32
C ALA A 450 8.58 -1.37 -14.19
N THR A 451 9.24 -0.21 -14.28
CA THR A 451 10.24 0.26 -13.31
C THR A 451 9.82 0.09 -11.85
N LEU A 452 8.58 0.49 -11.51
CA LEU A 452 8.10 0.43 -10.13
C LEU A 452 7.95 -1.01 -9.61
N PHE A 453 7.79 -1.98 -10.52
CA PHE A 453 7.74 -3.41 -10.20
C PHE A 453 9.11 -4.08 -10.27
N LEU A 454 9.96 -3.67 -11.22
CA LEU A 454 11.32 -4.19 -11.40
C LEU A 454 12.18 -3.98 -10.13
N TYR A 455 11.87 -2.91 -9.39
CA TYR A 455 12.45 -2.58 -8.09
C TYR A 455 12.23 -3.65 -6.99
N PHE A 456 11.38 -4.66 -7.20
CA PHE A 456 11.21 -5.81 -6.31
C PHE A 456 12.00 -7.07 -6.72
N PHE A 457 12.69 -7.05 -7.86
CA PHE A 457 13.44 -8.19 -8.38
C PHE A 457 14.95 -7.96 -8.20
N PRO A 458 15.60 -8.61 -7.21
CA PRO A 458 16.98 -8.30 -6.82
C PRO A 458 18.03 -8.67 -7.88
N ASP A 459 17.74 -9.59 -8.80
CA ASP A 459 18.72 -10.17 -9.73
C ASP A 459 18.61 -9.65 -11.18
N LEU A 460 17.99 -8.49 -11.39
CA LEU A 460 17.86 -7.93 -12.73
C LEU A 460 19.19 -7.35 -13.25
N PRO A 461 19.51 -7.53 -14.54
CA PRO A 461 20.68 -6.91 -15.14
C PRO A 461 20.67 -5.39 -14.97
N ARG A 462 21.79 -4.83 -14.50
CA ARG A 462 21.95 -3.39 -14.20
C ARG A 462 21.53 -2.48 -15.35
N TYR A 463 21.89 -2.82 -16.59
CA TYR A 463 21.52 -2.02 -17.76
C TYR A 463 20.00 -1.91 -17.94
N PHE A 464 19.26 -2.97 -17.62
CA PHE A 464 17.82 -3.02 -17.77
C PHE A 464 17.12 -2.15 -16.73
N VAL A 465 17.61 -2.20 -15.48
CA VAL A 465 17.12 -1.36 -14.38
C VAL A 465 17.38 0.12 -14.66
N ILE A 466 18.59 0.47 -15.12
CA ILE A 466 18.91 1.86 -15.49
C ILE A 466 18.02 2.33 -16.65
N LEU A 467 17.84 1.50 -17.68
CA LEU A 467 17.00 1.84 -18.83
C LEU A 467 15.53 2.06 -18.44
N SER A 468 14.99 1.24 -17.52
CA SER A 468 13.64 1.43 -17.01
C SER A 468 13.52 2.73 -16.21
N PHE A 469 14.50 3.00 -15.36
CA PHE A 469 14.54 4.25 -14.59
C PHE A 469 14.66 5.51 -15.48
N LEU A 470 15.48 5.47 -16.53
CA LEU A 470 15.50 6.54 -17.53
C LEU A 470 14.17 6.67 -18.27
N SER A 471 13.49 5.55 -18.52
CA SER A 471 12.17 5.54 -19.18
C SER A 471 11.10 6.24 -18.33
N ILE A 472 11.04 5.98 -17.02
CA ILE A 472 10.10 6.68 -16.12
C ILE A 472 10.51 8.15 -15.90
N GLY A 473 11.82 8.45 -15.85
CA GLY A 473 12.31 9.83 -15.80
C GLY A 473 11.88 10.65 -17.02
N LEU A 474 12.01 10.07 -18.22
CA LEU A 474 11.54 10.67 -19.47
C LEU A 474 10.01 10.89 -19.44
N TRP A 475 9.27 9.94 -18.85
CA TRP A 475 7.82 10.03 -18.71
C TRP A 475 7.39 11.25 -17.90
N TYR A 476 8.01 11.50 -16.74
CA TYR A 476 7.71 12.69 -15.90
C TYR A 476 7.97 14.01 -16.62
N HIS A 477 9.02 14.07 -17.44
CA HIS A 477 9.36 15.28 -18.19
C HIS A 477 8.40 15.56 -19.36
N ILE A 478 7.73 14.53 -19.89
CA ILE A 478 6.76 14.67 -20.98
C ILE A 478 5.35 14.90 -20.45
N VAL A 479 4.92 14.11 -19.46
CA VAL A 479 3.53 14.11 -19.00
C VAL A 479 3.11 15.43 -18.39
N ILE A 480 3.96 16.01 -17.52
CA ILE A 480 3.60 17.19 -16.74
C ILE A 480 3.43 18.41 -17.66
N PRO A 481 4.37 18.74 -18.57
CA PRO A 481 4.16 19.85 -19.50
C PRO A 481 2.99 19.61 -20.45
N LEU A 482 2.79 18.38 -20.95
CA LEU A 482 1.65 18.10 -21.85
C LEU A 482 0.30 18.28 -21.14
N VAL A 483 0.20 17.87 -19.87
CA VAL A 483 -1.00 18.09 -19.06
C VAL A 483 -1.19 19.59 -18.79
N ALA A 484 -0.12 20.31 -18.44
CA ALA A 484 -0.19 21.76 -18.24
C ALA A 484 -0.65 22.49 -19.51
N PHE A 485 -0.14 22.12 -20.69
CA PHE A 485 -0.60 22.65 -21.97
C PHE A 485 -2.05 22.28 -22.28
N ALA A 486 -2.48 21.07 -21.94
CA ALA A 486 -3.87 20.66 -22.11
C ALA A 486 -4.80 21.52 -21.24
N VAL A 487 -4.47 21.70 -19.97
CA VAL A 487 -5.21 22.59 -19.05
C VAL A 487 -5.23 24.03 -19.56
N LEU A 488 -4.08 24.56 -19.98
CA LEU A 488 -3.98 25.91 -20.55
C LEU A 488 -4.88 26.06 -21.78
N THR A 489 -4.83 25.10 -22.71
CA THR A 489 -5.64 25.10 -23.93
C THR A 489 -7.14 25.08 -23.57
N THR A 490 -7.54 24.23 -22.63
CA THR A 490 -8.93 24.12 -22.18
C THR A 490 -9.40 25.41 -21.50
N VAL A 491 -8.60 26.00 -20.61
CA VAL A 491 -8.94 27.25 -19.93
C VAL A 491 -9.08 28.40 -20.93
N ILE A 492 -8.12 28.56 -21.85
CA ILE A 492 -8.20 29.61 -22.87
C ILE A 492 -9.42 29.39 -23.77
N SER A 493 -9.68 28.15 -24.19
CA SER A 493 -10.84 27.83 -25.04
C SER A 493 -12.17 28.10 -24.32
N ALA A 494 -12.26 27.76 -23.03
CA ALA A 494 -13.43 28.03 -22.21
C ALA A 494 -13.64 29.55 -22.02
N LEU A 495 -12.57 30.31 -21.76
CA LEU A 495 -12.67 31.76 -21.65
C LEU A 495 -13.03 32.42 -22.99
N LYS A 496 -12.52 31.91 -24.13
CA LYS A 496 -12.95 32.38 -25.46
C LYS A 496 -14.44 32.11 -25.72
N ALA A 497 -15.02 31.07 -25.13
CA ALA A 497 -16.45 30.81 -25.23
C ALA A 497 -17.32 31.84 -24.47
N ILE A 498 -16.72 32.64 -23.56
CA ILE A 498 -17.40 33.71 -22.84
C ILE A 498 -17.31 35.01 -23.65
N THR A 499 -18.46 35.52 -24.10
CA THR A 499 -18.57 36.68 -25.01
C THR A 499 -17.79 37.93 -24.56
N ILE A 500 -17.73 38.19 -23.25
CA ILE A 500 -17.03 39.35 -22.68
C ILE A 500 -15.51 39.15 -22.70
N CYS A 501 -15.03 37.92 -22.54
CA CYS A 501 -13.61 37.58 -22.47
C CYS A 501 -12.98 37.40 -23.87
N HIS A 502 -13.74 36.92 -24.84
CA HIS A 502 -13.30 36.67 -26.22
C HIS A 502 -12.44 37.80 -26.84
N PRO A 503 -12.91 39.07 -26.93
CA PRO A 503 -12.15 40.14 -27.56
C PRO A 503 -10.87 40.51 -26.82
N PHE A 504 -10.81 40.31 -25.50
CA PHE A 504 -9.60 40.54 -24.72
C PHE A 504 -8.56 39.46 -24.99
N ILE A 505 -8.98 38.20 -25.06
CA ILE A 505 -8.08 37.05 -25.28
C ILE A 505 -7.49 37.08 -26.68
N ASP A 506 -8.30 37.34 -27.71
CA ASP A 506 -7.79 37.45 -29.08
C ASP A 506 -6.78 38.59 -29.19
N LYS A 507 -7.09 39.77 -28.64
CA LYS A 507 -6.14 40.89 -28.59
C LYS A 507 -4.82 40.56 -27.87
N CYS A 508 -4.83 39.62 -26.93
CA CYS A 508 -3.63 39.14 -26.25
C CYS A 508 -2.84 38.13 -27.08
N LEU A 509 -3.52 37.17 -27.73
CA LEU A 509 -2.87 36.11 -28.53
C LEU A 509 -2.39 36.62 -29.90
N ASP A 510 -3.14 37.52 -30.54
CA ASP A 510 -2.81 38.10 -31.85
C ASP A 510 -1.51 38.92 -31.85
N LYS A 511 -1.02 39.31 -30.66
CA LYS A 511 0.28 39.99 -30.52
C LYS A 511 1.47 39.12 -30.90
N SER A 512 1.31 37.79 -30.92
CA SER A 512 2.39 36.86 -31.25
C SER A 512 1.84 35.51 -31.71
N SER A 513 2.08 35.18 -32.98
CA SER A 513 1.75 33.86 -33.56
C SER A 513 2.43 32.70 -32.83
N VAL A 514 3.59 32.97 -32.21
CA VAL A 514 4.29 32.02 -31.35
C VAL A 514 3.47 31.78 -30.08
N LEU A 515 3.04 32.85 -29.40
CA LEU A 515 2.24 32.74 -28.17
C LEU A 515 0.92 32.01 -28.44
N GLU A 516 0.22 32.36 -29.51
CA GLU A 516 -1.00 31.68 -29.93
C GLU A 516 -0.77 30.18 -30.16
N SER A 517 0.30 29.82 -30.87
CA SER A 517 0.66 28.42 -31.14
C SER A 517 0.99 27.66 -29.86
N PHE A 518 1.71 28.26 -28.91
CA PHE A 518 1.99 27.64 -27.61
C PHE A 518 0.71 27.45 -26.77
N CYS A 519 -0.24 28.38 -26.87
CA CYS A 519 -1.50 28.32 -26.13
C CYS A 519 -2.51 27.33 -26.71
N LEU A 520 -2.57 27.17 -28.04
CA LEU A 520 -3.67 26.47 -28.71
C LEU A 520 -3.24 25.32 -29.64
N ASN A 521 -2.02 25.33 -30.18
CA ASN A 521 -1.57 24.34 -31.15
C ASN A 521 -0.96 23.10 -30.47
N LYS A 522 -1.74 22.02 -30.47
CA LYS A 522 -1.41 20.72 -29.88
C LYS A 522 -0.09 20.12 -30.40
N ASN A 523 0.22 20.28 -31.69
CA ASN A 523 1.43 19.73 -32.29
C ASN A 523 2.66 20.55 -31.89
N VAL A 524 2.55 21.89 -31.86
CA VAL A 524 3.63 22.77 -31.39
C VAL A 524 3.95 22.51 -29.91
N GLN A 525 2.91 22.42 -29.06
CA GLN A 525 3.06 22.06 -27.66
C GLN A 525 3.78 20.71 -27.47
N THR A 526 3.39 19.70 -28.26
CA THR A 526 3.98 18.36 -28.18
C THR A 526 5.43 18.34 -28.66
N ALA A 527 5.72 18.98 -29.81
CA ALA A 527 7.07 19.09 -30.33
C ALA A 527 7.99 19.84 -29.37
N PHE A 528 7.54 20.98 -28.85
CA PHE A 528 8.27 21.73 -27.82
C PHE A 528 8.54 20.88 -26.59
N THR A 529 7.53 20.18 -26.08
CA THR A 529 7.66 19.32 -24.90
C THR A 529 8.70 18.23 -25.12
N LEU A 530 8.69 17.55 -26.27
CA LEU A 530 9.69 16.53 -26.59
C LEU A 530 11.10 17.09 -26.70
N LEU A 531 11.28 18.26 -27.33
CA LEU A 531 12.57 18.92 -27.48
C LEU A 531 13.16 19.35 -26.13
N ILE A 532 12.36 20.05 -25.30
CA ILE A 532 12.83 20.50 -23.98
C ILE A 532 13.05 19.32 -23.05
N THR A 533 12.27 18.25 -23.17
CA THR A 533 12.46 17.01 -22.42
C THR A 533 13.82 16.40 -22.71
N ILE A 534 14.20 16.25 -23.99
CA ILE A 534 15.50 15.68 -24.36
C ILE A 534 16.63 16.51 -23.75
N PHE A 535 16.53 17.84 -23.85
CA PHE A 535 17.49 18.77 -23.25
C PHE A 535 17.56 18.58 -21.72
N MET A 536 16.42 18.64 -21.02
CA MET A 536 16.37 18.49 -19.57
C MET A 536 16.91 17.14 -19.11
N CYS A 537 16.53 16.05 -19.78
CA CYS A 537 16.98 14.71 -19.41
C CYS A 537 18.49 14.56 -19.57
N PHE A 538 19.04 15.06 -20.68
CA PHE A 538 20.47 15.04 -20.95
C PHE A 538 21.27 15.80 -19.89
N PHE A 539 20.86 17.03 -19.56
CA PHE A 539 21.52 17.83 -18.51
C PHE A 539 21.34 17.19 -17.13
N SER A 540 20.14 16.73 -16.78
CA SER A 540 19.91 16.09 -15.49
C SER A 540 20.73 14.82 -15.30
N HIS A 541 21.00 14.06 -16.36
CA HIS A 541 21.86 12.89 -16.29
C HIS A 541 23.35 13.25 -16.15
N ILE A 542 23.84 14.26 -16.87
CA ILE A 542 25.26 14.67 -16.80
C ILE A 542 25.62 15.23 -15.41
N PHE A 543 24.68 15.90 -14.76
CA PHE A 543 24.93 16.59 -13.50
C PHE A 543 24.46 15.82 -12.26
N CYS A 544 23.79 14.67 -12.40
CA CYS A 544 23.26 13.95 -11.23
C CYS A 544 24.36 13.45 -10.29
N ASP A 545 25.52 13.06 -10.81
CA ASP A 545 26.64 12.58 -10.00
C ASP A 545 27.58 13.72 -9.57
N LYS A 546 27.37 14.96 -10.04
CA LYS A 546 28.24 16.09 -9.69
C LYS A 546 27.89 16.64 -8.31
N LEU A 547 28.55 16.09 -7.30
CA LEU A 547 28.44 16.51 -5.91
C LEU A 547 28.98 17.94 -5.68
N VAL A 548 28.12 18.79 -5.14
CA VAL A 548 28.43 20.18 -4.79
C VAL A 548 28.50 20.34 -3.28
N VAL A 549 29.61 20.88 -2.78
CA VAL A 549 29.69 21.30 -1.37
C VAL A 549 29.15 22.72 -1.25
N LYS A 550 28.11 22.91 -0.44
CA LYS A 550 27.49 24.21 -0.17
C LYS A 550 27.74 24.60 1.28
N ASN A 551 27.87 25.90 1.56
CA ASN A 551 28.09 26.41 2.91
C ASN A 551 26.91 27.28 3.34
N ILE A 552 26.47 27.14 4.58
CA ILE A 552 25.45 27.99 5.20
C ILE A 552 25.78 28.27 6.67
N SER A 553 25.54 29.50 7.09
CA SER A 553 25.64 29.93 8.47
C SER A 553 24.24 30.03 9.07
N LEU A 554 23.98 29.31 10.16
CA LEU A 554 22.69 29.30 10.85
C LEU A 554 22.80 29.96 12.24
N ASN A 555 21.87 30.88 12.52
CA ASN A 555 21.81 31.59 13.79
C ASN A 555 20.92 30.84 14.78
N VAL A 556 21.50 30.37 15.87
CA VAL A 556 20.84 29.59 16.93
C VAL A 556 20.83 30.36 18.25
N LYS A 557 19.65 30.53 18.86
CA LYS A 557 19.46 31.37 20.06
C LYS A 557 20.09 30.83 21.33
N SER A 558 20.14 29.50 21.52
CA SER A 558 20.74 28.87 22.70
C SER A 558 22.23 28.65 22.58
N LEU A 559 22.87 29.03 21.47
CA LEU A 559 24.22 28.55 21.17
C LEU A 559 25.21 29.01 22.26
N PRO A 560 25.84 28.09 22.99
CA PRO A 560 26.88 28.43 23.95
C PRO A 560 28.06 29.14 23.27
N ASN A 561 28.71 30.06 23.98
CA ASN A 561 29.82 30.85 23.41
C ASN A 561 31.01 29.99 22.97
N ASP A 562 31.27 28.87 23.65
CA ASP A 562 32.29 27.88 23.33
C ASP A 562 31.91 26.97 22.15
N ALA A 563 30.63 26.92 21.78
CA ALA A 563 30.12 26.21 20.61
C ALA A 563 29.98 27.12 19.36
N LYS A 564 30.43 28.37 19.44
CA LYS A 564 30.36 29.31 18.31
C LYS A 564 31.34 28.90 17.21
N GLY A 565 30.84 28.80 15.98
CA GLY A 565 31.65 28.40 14.83
C GLY A 565 31.82 26.89 14.69
N VAL A 566 31.07 26.08 15.44
CA VAL A 566 30.98 24.63 15.21
C VAL A 566 30.43 24.39 13.80
N ARG A 567 31.11 23.52 13.05
CA ARG A 567 30.81 23.19 11.66
C ARG A 567 30.51 21.71 11.53
N PHE A 568 29.42 21.35 10.87
CA PHE A 568 29.12 19.97 10.54
C PHE A 568 28.76 19.79 9.08
N ALA A 569 29.13 18.62 8.54
CA ALA A 569 28.69 18.19 7.21
C ALA A 569 27.34 17.47 7.33
N LEU A 570 26.35 17.90 6.57
CA LEU A 570 25.04 17.28 6.45
C LEU A 570 24.96 16.50 5.13
N VAL A 571 24.76 15.19 5.27
CA VAL A 571 24.58 14.21 4.20
C VAL A 571 23.21 13.57 4.37
N SER A 572 22.46 13.38 3.29
CA SER A 572 21.09 12.84 3.32
C SER A 572 20.78 12.15 2.00
N ASP A 573 19.79 11.25 1.99
CA ASP A 573 19.22 10.71 0.75
C ASP A 573 20.28 10.15 -0.24
N VAL A 574 21.20 9.33 0.28
CA VAL A 574 22.28 8.70 -0.52
C VAL A 574 21.71 7.62 -1.44
N HIS A 575 20.72 6.85 -0.97
CA HIS A 575 20.06 5.75 -1.69
C HIS A 575 21.02 4.75 -2.36
N ALA A 576 22.11 4.35 -1.66
CA ALA A 576 23.03 3.32 -2.15
C ALA A 576 22.23 2.04 -2.48
N GLY A 577 22.18 1.63 -3.74
CA GLY A 577 21.15 0.70 -4.21
C GLY A 577 21.16 0.55 -5.72
N ALA A 578 20.00 0.38 -6.35
CA ALA A 578 19.90 0.02 -7.77
C ALA A 578 20.71 0.91 -8.74
N THR A 579 20.79 2.21 -8.48
CA THR A 579 21.42 3.20 -9.37
C THR A 579 22.57 3.98 -8.74
N VAL A 580 22.77 3.89 -7.42
CA VAL A 580 23.91 4.49 -6.71
C VAL A 580 24.90 3.40 -6.33
N PHE A 581 26.14 3.58 -6.76
CA PHE A 581 27.22 2.59 -6.62
C PHE A 581 28.30 3.08 -5.66
N ARG A 582 29.29 2.21 -5.45
CA ARG A 582 30.36 2.41 -4.48
C ARG A 582 31.15 3.69 -4.77
N GLU A 583 31.38 3.99 -6.04
CA GLU A 583 32.17 5.13 -6.51
C GLU A 583 31.53 6.47 -6.11
N GLN A 584 30.20 6.59 -6.19
CA GLN A 584 29.52 7.80 -5.73
C GLN A 584 29.60 7.97 -4.21
N VAL A 585 29.54 6.86 -3.46
CA VAL A 585 29.69 6.88 -2.00
C VAL A 585 31.13 7.24 -1.60
N GLU A 586 32.13 6.76 -2.33
CA GLU A 586 33.53 7.18 -2.18
C GLU A 586 33.69 8.69 -2.40
N GLU A 587 33.07 9.26 -3.45
CA GLU A 587 33.12 10.70 -3.69
C GLU A 587 32.50 11.49 -2.53
N ILE A 588 31.38 11.04 -1.94
CA ILE A 588 30.81 11.68 -0.74
C ILE A 588 31.84 11.74 0.39
N VAL A 589 32.52 10.62 0.65
CA VAL A 589 33.51 10.52 1.73
C VAL A 589 34.70 11.43 1.46
N ASP A 590 35.21 11.46 0.24
CA ASP A 590 36.33 12.33 -0.16
C ASP A 590 35.95 13.81 -0.03
N ARG A 591 34.74 14.18 -0.48
CA ARG A 591 34.23 15.55 -0.37
C ARG A 591 34.09 15.95 1.10
N VAL A 592 33.47 15.13 1.95
CA VAL A 592 33.33 15.43 3.38
C VAL A 592 34.69 15.53 4.07
N ASN A 593 35.59 14.57 3.84
CA ASN A 593 36.92 14.54 4.44
C ASN A 593 37.83 15.68 3.98
N SER A 594 37.53 16.32 2.84
CA SER A 594 38.22 17.52 2.35
C SER A 594 37.78 18.81 3.07
N GLN A 595 36.68 18.75 3.84
CA GLN A 595 36.16 19.90 4.58
C GLN A 595 36.61 19.85 6.04
N ALA A 596 36.94 21.02 6.59
CA ALA A 596 37.20 21.17 8.01
C ALA A 596 35.87 21.24 8.78
N VAL A 597 35.35 20.09 9.18
CA VAL A 597 34.13 19.94 9.98
C VAL A 597 34.40 19.17 11.26
N ASP A 598 33.66 19.51 12.31
CA ASP A 598 33.75 18.90 13.64
C ASP A 598 32.96 17.57 13.71
N ALA A 599 31.89 17.45 12.92
CA ALA A 599 31.05 16.26 12.86
C ALA A 599 30.40 16.07 11.49
N VAL A 600 29.90 14.85 11.24
CA VAL A 600 29.07 14.50 10.09
C VAL A 600 27.71 14.04 10.58
N PHE A 601 26.64 14.56 9.98
CA PHE A 601 25.27 14.14 10.22
C PHE A 601 24.71 13.47 8.97
N ILE A 602 24.38 12.18 9.07
CA ILE A 602 23.73 11.42 8.00
C ILE A 602 22.25 11.27 8.35
N VAL A 603 21.37 11.83 7.49
CA VAL A 603 19.94 12.01 7.77
C VAL A 603 19.06 11.16 6.86
N GLY A 604 19.05 9.86 7.13
CA GLY A 604 18.16 8.86 6.55
C GLY A 604 18.36 8.55 5.07
N ASP A 605 17.63 7.53 4.61
CA ASP A 605 17.60 7.04 3.23
C ASP A 605 19.00 6.83 2.63
N THR A 606 19.87 6.19 3.41
CA THR A 606 21.26 5.93 3.01
C THR A 606 21.37 4.73 2.07
N VAL A 607 20.47 3.75 2.23
CA VAL A 607 20.47 2.47 1.52
C VAL A 607 19.16 2.26 0.77
N ASP A 608 19.19 1.49 -0.31
CA ASP A 608 18.02 1.23 -1.15
C ASP A 608 17.98 -0.19 -1.75
N ALA A 609 18.48 -1.18 -0.99
CA ALA A 609 18.42 -2.62 -1.29
C ALA A 609 18.76 -3.46 -0.03
N PRO A 610 18.57 -4.80 -0.07
CA PRO A 610 18.95 -5.69 1.05
C PRO A 610 20.46 -5.64 1.36
N ARG A 611 20.83 -5.79 2.64
CA ARG A 611 22.23 -5.65 3.10
C ARG A 611 23.21 -6.57 2.38
N ASN A 612 22.87 -7.84 2.30
CA ASN A 612 23.69 -8.86 1.63
C ASN A 612 24.00 -8.54 0.15
N SER A 613 23.22 -7.67 -0.50
CA SER A 613 23.42 -7.27 -1.90
C SER A 613 24.30 -6.02 -2.08
N ILE A 614 24.36 -5.12 -1.10
CA ILE A 614 24.95 -3.77 -1.29
C ILE A 614 25.88 -3.30 -0.15
N GLU A 615 26.19 -4.14 0.83
CA GLU A 615 27.10 -3.79 1.95
C GLU A 615 28.45 -3.22 1.45
N ASP A 616 29.02 -3.81 0.41
CA ASP A 616 30.26 -3.31 -0.23
C ASP A 616 30.13 -1.87 -0.78
N ARG A 617 28.94 -1.49 -1.26
CA ARG A 617 28.68 -0.15 -1.83
C ARG A 617 28.69 0.95 -0.78
N VAL A 618 28.22 0.65 0.43
CA VAL A 618 28.25 1.59 1.56
C VAL A 618 29.51 1.48 2.40
N SER A 619 30.36 0.48 2.16
CA SER A 619 31.64 0.31 2.86
C SER A 619 32.57 1.53 2.86
N PRO A 620 32.60 2.41 1.84
CA PRO A 620 33.44 3.61 1.89
C PRO A 620 33.10 4.54 3.07
N LEU A 621 31.84 4.55 3.54
CA LEU A 621 31.40 5.42 4.64
C LEU A 621 32.20 5.22 5.93
N ARG A 622 32.80 4.03 6.14
CA ARG A 622 33.69 3.75 7.28
C ARG A 622 34.96 4.61 7.33
N PHE A 623 35.29 5.29 6.23
CA PHE A 623 36.46 6.15 6.11
C PHE A 623 36.15 7.64 6.36
N LEU A 624 34.93 7.98 6.78
CA LEU A 624 34.64 9.32 7.30
C LEU A 624 35.50 9.57 8.55
N LYS A 625 36.32 10.63 8.50
CA LYS A 625 37.26 10.98 9.58
C LYS A 625 36.59 11.64 10.79
N PRO A 626 35.64 12.58 10.62
CA PRO A 626 34.98 13.22 11.77
C PRO A 626 33.97 12.28 12.43
N THR A 627 33.63 12.57 13.68
CA THR A 627 32.55 11.86 14.40
C THR A 627 31.26 11.91 13.60
N THR A 628 30.68 10.75 13.33
CA THR A 628 29.51 10.63 12.45
C THR A 628 28.27 10.20 13.23
N PHE A 629 27.20 10.97 13.15
CA PHE A 629 25.89 10.66 13.71
C PHE A 629 24.93 10.26 12.60
N TYR A 630 24.13 9.24 12.86
CA TYR A 630 23.25 8.64 11.85
C TYR A 630 21.82 8.48 12.38
N VAL A 631 20.83 8.85 11.56
CA VAL A 631 19.42 8.49 11.77
C VAL A 631 18.88 7.77 10.54
N SER A 632 17.98 6.81 10.73
CA SER A 632 17.35 6.07 9.64
C SER A 632 16.27 6.88 8.91
N GLY A 633 16.10 6.62 7.62
CA GLY A 633 14.92 7.01 6.84
C GLY A 633 13.96 5.84 6.67
N ASN A 634 13.01 5.98 5.76
CA ASN A 634 12.05 4.92 5.45
C ASN A 634 12.67 3.79 4.62
N HIS A 635 13.71 4.08 3.83
CA HIS A 635 14.32 3.10 2.92
C HIS A 635 15.08 1.98 3.64
N GLU A 636 15.65 2.25 4.82
CA GLU A 636 16.27 1.22 5.66
C GLU A 636 15.28 0.11 6.07
N TYR A 637 13.98 0.43 6.16
CA TYR A 637 12.93 -0.51 6.55
C TYR A 637 12.26 -1.22 5.37
N TYR A 638 12.61 -0.86 4.12
CA TYR A 638 12.01 -1.44 2.93
C TYR A 638 12.57 -2.80 2.56
N TYR A 639 13.77 -3.14 3.02
CA TYR A 639 14.53 -4.31 2.58
C TYR A 639 15.18 -5.05 3.75
N GLY A 640 14.37 -5.85 4.46
CA GLY A 640 14.84 -6.69 5.57
C GLY A 640 14.63 -6.04 6.94
N ASP A 641 15.44 -6.45 7.92
CA ASP A 641 15.48 -5.84 9.25
C ASP A 641 16.42 -4.64 9.24
N ALA A 642 15.88 -3.44 9.46
CA ALA A 642 16.68 -2.20 9.50
C ALA A 642 17.79 -2.24 10.56
N SER A 643 17.64 -3.08 11.59
CA SER A 643 18.65 -3.26 12.64
C SER A 643 19.98 -3.78 12.08
N GLU A 644 19.96 -4.55 10.98
CA GLU A 644 21.18 -5.00 10.31
C GLU A 644 22.03 -3.85 9.77
N TRP A 645 21.38 -2.76 9.34
CA TRP A 645 22.05 -1.53 8.91
C TRP A 645 22.61 -0.74 10.09
N PHE A 646 21.85 -0.68 11.18
CA PHE A 646 22.29 0.02 12.39
C PHE A 646 23.52 -0.64 13.00
N ASP A 647 23.54 -1.97 13.07
CA ASP A 647 24.68 -2.73 13.55
C ASP A 647 25.91 -2.51 12.66
N LEU A 648 25.72 -2.47 11.33
CA LEU A 648 26.82 -2.20 10.39
C LEU A 648 27.39 -0.78 10.55
N PHE A 649 26.53 0.23 10.62
CA PHE A 649 26.99 1.61 10.79
C PHE A 649 27.61 1.87 12.17
N GLN A 650 27.15 1.19 13.21
CA GLN A 650 27.84 1.17 14.51
C GLN A 650 29.24 0.54 14.41
N GLN A 651 29.41 -0.54 13.62
CA GLN A 651 30.73 -1.12 13.35
C GLN A 651 31.66 -0.16 12.59
N TYR A 652 31.10 0.77 11.79
CA TYR A 652 31.87 1.84 11.16
C TYR A 652 32.20 2.99 12.12
N GLY A 653 31.78 2.90 13.39
CA GLY A 653 32.01 3.91 14.42
C GLY A 653 30.97 5.02 14.45
N PHE A 654 29.81 4.84 13.79
CA PHE A 654 28.77 5.86 13.78
C PHE A 654 27.95 5.81 15.06
N GLU A 655 27.56 6.98 15.56
CA GLU A 655 26.57 7.09 16.62
C GLU A 655 25.16 7.05 16.02
N VAL A 656 24.52 5.89 16.13
CA VAL A 656 23.16 5.66 15.60
C VAL A 656 22.10 6.20 16.58
N LEU A 657 21.36 7.23 16.15
CA LEU A 657 20.32 7.93 16.88
C LEU A 657 18.92 7.36 16.56
N ASN A 658 18.60 6.16 17.05
CA ASN A 658 17.36 5.43 16.74
C ASN A 658 16.30 5.45 17.85
N ASN A 659 16.27 6.51 18.66
CA ASN A 659 15.43 6.65 19.87
C ASN A 659 15.72 5.59 20.97
N ARG A 660 16.59 4.60 20.72
CA ARG A 660 16.90 3.45 21.61
C ARG A 660 15.65 2.72 22.13
N LEU A 661 14.55 2.75 21.36
CA LEU A 661 13.27 2.14 21.71
C LEU A 661 13.08 0.81 20.97
N PRO A 662 12.53 -0.23 21.63
CA PRO A 662 12.13 -1.46 20.95
C PRO A 662 11.11 -1.18 19.85
N GLY A 663 11.46 -1.52 18.60
CA GLY A 663 10.58 -1.39 17.44
C GLY A 663 10.61 -0.05 16.72
N HIS A 664 11.66 0.76 16.93
CA HIS A 664 12.03 1.91 16.08
C HIS A 664 10.89 2.88 15.74
N ARG A 665 10.09 3.26 16.75
CA ARG A 665 8.94 4.16 16.55
C ARG A 665 9.36 5.62 16.54
N PHE A 666 8.67 6.42 15.74
CA PHE A 666 8.74 7.88 15.83
C PHE A 666 8.16 8.34 17.17
N GLN A 667 9.04 8.74 18.10
CA GLN A 667 8.68 9.22 19.44
C GLN A 667 9.59 10.40 19.83
N PRO A 668 9.28 11.62 19.36
CA PRO A 668 10.17 12.78 19.54
C PRO A 668 10.41 13.11 21.01
N VAL A 669 9.40 12.93 21.87
CA VAL A 669 9.54 13.16 23.33
C VAL A 669 10.60 12.25 23.94
N GLU A 670 10.57 10.95 23.64
CA GLU A 670 11.54 9.98 24.19
C GLU A 670 12.95 10.28 23.70
N ALA A 671 13.10 10.64 22.42
CA ALA A 671 14.38 11.02 21.83
C ALA A 671 15.04 12.22 22.55
N LEU A 672 14.20 13.15 23.03
CA LEU A 672 14.66 14.38 23.69
C LEU A 672 14.90 14.24 25.20
N LYS A 673 14.46 13.15 25.85
CA LYS A 673 14.56 13.01 27.32
C LYS A 673 15.99 13.06 27.86
N GLY A 674 16.97 12.64 27.07
CA GLY A 674 18.38 12.63 27.45
C GLY A 674 19.08 13.99 27.27
N CYS A 675 18.45 14.96 26.60
CA CYS A 675 19.08 16.24 26.29
C CYS A 675 19.03 17.18 27.50
N PRO A 676 20.17 17.77 27.93
CA PRO A 676 20.18 18.77 28.99
C PRO A 676 19.31 19.99 28.65
N LYS A 677 18.58 20.53 29.64
CA LYS A 677 17.69 21.69 29.42
C LYS A 677 18.42 22.97 28.99
N ASN A 678 19.71 23.09 29.28
CA ASN A 678 20.54 24.27 29.00
C ASN A 678 21.49 24.08 27.80
N SER A 679 21.36 23.01 27.03
CA SER A 679 22.15 22.80 25.80
C SER A 679 21.37 23.20 24.56
N THR A 680 22.09 23.63 23.52
CA THR A 680 21.53 23.69 22.17
C THR A 680 21.14 22.30 21.70
N THR A 681 19.88 22.15 21.27
CA THR A 681 19.36 20.85 20.84
C THR A 681 19.17 20.83 19.32
N VAL A 682 19.98 20.01 18.65
CA VAL A 682 19.88 19.71 17.22
C VAL A 682 19.24 18.34 17.05
N VAL A 683 18.17 18.26 16.25
CA VAL A 683 17.44 17.03 15.96
C VAL A 683 17.68 16.61 14.52
N LEU A 684 18.11 15.36 14.32
CA LEU A 684 18.15 14.74 13.01
C LEU A 684 16.82 14.02 12.77
N SER A 685 16.07 14.43 11.75
CA SER A 685 14.81 13.80 11.36
C SER A 685 14.77 13.69 9.86
N HIS A 686 14.62 12.47 9.34
CA HIS A 686 14.63 12.28 7.89
C HIS A 686 13.48 12.99 7.17
N ASN A 687 12.25 12.83 7.66
CA ASN A 687 11.05 13.42 7.07
C ASN A 687 10.76 14.82 7.66
N PRO A 688 10.70 15.89 6.84
CA PRO A 688 10.51 17.24 7.34
C PRO A 688 9.07 17.51 7.78
N ALA A 689 8.09 16.72 7.34
CA ALA A 689 6.69 16.88 7.73
C ALA A 689 6.48 16.68 9.25
N SER A 690 7.40 16.00 9.93
CA SER A 690 7.37 15.81 11.39
C SER A 690 7.86 17.02 12.18
N ALA A 691 8.38 18.06 11.53
CA ALA A 691 9.03 19.19 12.20
C ALA A 691 8.13 19.92 13.20
N LYS A 692 6.82 20.05 12.92
CA LYS A 692 5.87 20.63 13.88
C LYS A 692 5.69 19.75 15.11
N GLU A 693 5.56 18.44 14.93
CA GLU A 693 5.41 17.49 16.04
C GLU A 693 6.67 17.45 16.93
N ILE A 694 7.85 17.58 16.32
CA ILE A 694 9.13 17.69 17.06
C ILE A 694 9.21 19.02 17.81
N ALA A 695 8.94 20.14 17.13
CA ALA A 695 9.07 21.48 17.71
C ALA A 695 8.04 21.76 18.82
N PHE A 696 6.82 21.26 18.66
CA PHE A 696 5.72 21.40 19.62
C PHE A 696 5.44 20.08 20.35
N ASN A 697 6.51 19.40 20.77
CA ASN A 697 6.40 18.12 21.48
C ASN A 697 5.68 18.26 22.84
N ASP A 698 5.00 17.20 23.26
CA ASP A 698 4.17 17.17 24.49
C ASP A 698 4.98 17.40 25.78
N ALA A 699 6.29 17.15 25.76
CA ALA A 699 7.16 17.41 26.90
C ALA A 699 7.64 18.86 26.99
N HIS A 700 7.28 19.69 26.00
CA HIS A 700 7.78 21.06 25.81
C HIS A 700 9.30 21.16 25.88
N SER A 701 9.99 20.09 25.47
CA SER A 701 11.45 20.06 25.35
C SER A 701 11.86 21.05 24.27
N ARG A 702 12.84 21.90 24.59
CA ARG A 702 13.37 22.90 23.66
C ARG A 702 14.11 22.21 22.51
N VAL A 703 13.73 22.55 21.28
CA VAL A 703 14.44 22.14 20.05
C VAL A 703 14.85 23.40 19.31
N ASP A 704 16.13 23.54 18.98
CA ASP A 704 16.66 24.75 18.35
C ASP A 704 16.81 24.60 16.84
N LEU A 705 17.27 23.44 16.38
CA LEU A 705 17.50 23.15 14.97
C LEU A 705 17.04 21.73 14.63
N ILE A 706 16.33 21.58 13.51
CA ILE A 706 15.96 20.29 12.92
C ILE A 706 16.63 20.21 11.55
N LEU A 707 17.33 19.11 11.27
CA LEU A 707 17.97 18.84 9.98
C LEU A 707 17.25 17.68 9.30
N SER A 708 16.93 17.84 8.01
CA SER A 708 16.07 16.92 7.28
C SER A 708 16.46 16.74 5.81
N GLY A 709 16.10 15.58 5.25
CA GLY A 709 16.18 15.24 3.83
C GLY A 709 14.79 14.94 3.24
N HIS A 710 14.68 13.84 2.51
CA HIS A 710 13.44 13.19 2.01
C HIS A 710 12.80 13.83 0.78
N THR A 711 12.89 15.14 0.60
CA THR A 711 12.13 15.83 -0.46
C THR A 711 12.82 15.76 -1.83
N HIS A 712 14.12 15.49 -1.86
CA HIS A 712 14.99 15.59 -3.04
C HIS A 712 14.94 16.95 -3.77
N ALA A 713 14.39 17.98 -3.13
CA ALA A 713 13.90 19.19 -3.78
C ALA A 713 13.13 18.88 -5.07
N GLY A 714 12.28 17.85 -5.05
CA GLY A 714 11.49 17.44 -6.20
C GLY A 714 12.30 16.91 -7.40
N GLN A 715 13.53 16.41 -7.22
CA GLN A 715 14.49 15.70 -8.12
C GLN A 715 14.51 16.09 -9.62
N PHE A 716 13.36 16.14 -10.28
CA PHE A 716 13.13 16.56 -11.66
C PHE A 716 12.54 17.98 -11.74
N TYR A 717 13.00 18.77 -12.72
CA TYR A 717 12.49 20.13 -12.94
C TYR A 717 10.98 20.21 -13.14
N THR A 718 10.39 19.22 -13.80
CA THR A 718 8.94 19.20 -14.05
C THR A 718 8.14 18.82 -12.81
N VAL A 719 8.74 18.10 -11.86
CA VAL A 719 8.07 17.67 -10.61
C VAL A 719 8.21 18.72 -9.52
N ALA A 720 9.28 19.52 -9.53
CA ALA A 720 9.57 20.57 -8.54
C ALA A 720 8.37 21.48 -8.19
N PRO A 721 7.59 22.04 -9.13
CA PRO A 721 6.44 22.89 -8.80
C PRO A 721 5.32 22.13 -8.06
N ILE A 722 5.11 20.86 -8.42
CA ILE A 722 4.11 19.99 -7.79
C ILE A 722 4.56 19.63 -6.38
N ALA A 723 5.83 19.24 -6.23
CA ALA A 723 6.42 18.92 -4.93
C ALA A 723 6.40 20.14 -3.99
N TYR A 724 6.72 21.33 -4.49
CA TYR A 724 6.63 22.58 -3.73
C TYR A 724 5.21 22.86 -3.23
N TRP A 725 4.18 22.59 -4.04
CA TRP A 725 2.79 22.81 -3.66
C TRP A 725 2.25 21.74 -2.70
N MET A 726 2.68 20.48 -2.86
CA MET A 726 2.17 19.35 -2.06
C MET A 726 2.87 19.22 -0.70
N LEU A 727 4.15 19.58 -0.61
CA LEU A 727 4.94 19.36 0.59
C LEU A 727 4.90 20.59 1.51
N PRO A 728 4.69 20.41 2.82
CA PRO A 728 4.67 21.52 3.76
C PRO A 728 6.04 22.21 3.89
N TYR A 729 7.11 21.44 3.65
CA TYR A 729 8.50 21.88 3.68
C TYR A 729 9.21 21.22 2.50
N TYR A 730 9.77 22.03 1.60
CA TYR A 730 10.28 21.57 0.31
C TYR A 730 11.81 21.56 0.26
N TYR A 731 12.46 22.72 0.39
CA TYR A 731 13.91 22.85 0.33
C TYR A 731 14.31 24.21 0.92
N GLY A 732 15.37 24.23 1.73
CA GLY A 732 15.90 25.43 2.37
C GLY A 732 15.56 25.54 3.85
N LEU A 733 15.68 26.75 4.38
CA LEU A 733 15.53 27.07 5.79
C LEU A 733 14.11 27.57 6.10
N TYR A 734 13.51 27.02 7.16
CA TYR A 734 12.17 27.34 7.63
C TYR A 734 12.19 27.68 9.12
N GLN A 735 11.40 28.68 9.53
CA GLN A 735 11.16 28.97 10.93
C GLN A 735 9.88 28.26 11.39
N ILE A 736 10.01 27.27 12.28
CA ILE A 736 8.87 26.45 12.75
C ILE A 736 8.21 27.09 13.98
N SER A 737 9.03 27.59 14.89
CA SER A 737 8.62 28.32 16.10
C SER A 737 9.60 29.47 16.35
N PRO A 738 9.35 30.41 17.28
CA PRO A 738 10.33 31.45 17.62
C PRO A 738 11.69 30.93 18.11
N ALA A 739 11.76 29.66 18.53
CA ALA A 739 12.97 29.01 19.02
C ALA A 739 13.55 27.97 18.05
N THR A 740 12.74 27.43 17.13
CA THR A 740 13.10 26.26 16.31
C THR A 740 13.19 26.59 14.82
N GLN A 741 14.33 26.28 14.22
CA GLN A 741 14.54 26.28 12.78
C GLN A 741 14.52 24.86 12.21
N LEU A 742 14.08 24.71 10.96
CA LEU A 742 14.16 23.49 10.18
C LEU A 742 14.98 23.77 8.92
N PHE A 743 15.99 22.95 8.63
CA PHE A 743 16.73 22.99 7.38
C PHE A 743 16.48 21.71 6.58
N VAL A 744 15.97 21.88 5.35
CA VAL A 744 15.64 20.78 4.43
C VAL A 744 16.59 20.82 3.24
N THR A 745 17.32 19.73 3.04
CA THR A 745 18.26 19.57 1.92
C THR A 745 17.57 19.05 0.66
N ALA A 746 18.21 19.18 -0.49
CA ALA A 746 17.79 18.55 -1.73
C ALA A 746 18.28 17.09 -1.84
N GLY A 747 18.91 16.53 -0.80
CA GLY A 747 19.54 15.21 -0.83
C GLY A 747 20.94 15.22 -1.46
N THR A 748 21.78 14.29 -1.05
CA THR A 748 23.17 14.18 -1.52
C THR A 748 23.26 13.54 -2.90
N LEU A 749 22.48 12.51 -3.18
CA LEU A 749 22.38 11.86 -4.49
C LEU A 749 20.93 11.84 -4.97
N TYR A 750 20.47 10.76 -5.58
CA TYR A 750 19.15 10.67 -6.20
C TYR A 750 18.52 9.32 -5.91
N GLN A 751 17.19 9.28 -5.99
CA GLN A 751 16.42 8.06 -5.88
C GLN A 751 15.93 7.62 -7.26
N GLY A 752 16.11 6.34 -7.58
CA GLY A 752 15.61 5.76 -8.82
C GLY A 752 16.38 6.25 -10.06
N ALA A 753 15.80 7.14 -10.86
CA ALA A 753 16.43 7.59 -12.09
C ALA A 753 17.74 8.36 -11.83
N PRO A 754 18.85 8.01 -12.52
CA PRO A 754 20.14 8.71 -12.40
C PRO A 754 20.06 10.05 -13.14
N MET A 755 19.23 10.92 -12.60
CA MET A 755 18.77 12.18 -13.15
C MET A 755 18.39 13.06 -11.97
N LYS A 756 19.01 14.23 -11.89
CA LYS A 756 18.73 15.21 -10.85
C LYS A 756 18.86 16.62 -11.41
N MET A 757 18.18 17.60 -10.81
CA MET A 757 18.34 19.00 -11.20
C MET A 757 19.81 19.43 -11.05
N VAL A 758 20.24 20.33 -11.93
CA VAL A 758 21.63 20.80 -11.95
C VAL A 758 21.94 21.49 -10.61
N TRP A 759 23.07 21.10 -10.00
CA TRP A 759 23.56 21.63 -8.72
C TRP A 759 22.73 21.29 -7.47
N THR A 760 21.89 20.26 -7.51
CA THR A 760 21.10 19.82 -6.34
C THR A 760 21.58 18.50 -5.73
N SER A 761 22.57 17.82 -6.31
CA SER A 761 23.37 16.79 -5.60
C SER A 761 24.35 17.48 -4.67
N GLU A 762 24.02 17.52 -3.38
CA GLU A 762 24.66 18.47 -2.46
C GLU A 762 25.06 17.88 -1.10
N ILE A 763 26.16 18.41 -0.57
CA ILE A 763 26.59 18.23 0.81
C ILE A 763 26.61 19.61 1.43
N TRP A 764 25.92 19.78 2.55
CA TRP A 764 25.87 21.07 3.25
C TRP A 764 26.89 21.10 4.37
N ILE A 765 27.73 22.12 4.37
CA ILE A 765 28.56 22.49 5.52
C ILE A 765 27.83 23.59 6.26
N ILE A 766 27.38 23.26 7.46
CA ILE A 766 26.56 24.13 8.28
C ILE A 766 27.41 24.64 9.43
N GLU A 767 27.56 25.96 9.52
CA GLU A 767 28.24 26.63 10.63
C GLU A 767 27.20 27.26 11.57
N LEU A 768 27.33 27.03 12.87
CA LEU A 768 26.44 27.62 13.86
C LEU A 768 27.01 28.92 14.44
N HIS A 769 26.17 29.96 14.46
CA HIS A 769 26.44 31.21 15.15
C HIS A 769 25.38 31.47 16.22
N ALA A 770 25.76 32.19 17.28
CA ALA A 770 24.80 32.69 18.24
C ALA A 770 23.91 33.74 17.56
N ALA A 771 22.59 33.62 17.71
CA ALA A 771 21.67 34.64 17.25
C ALA A 771 21.88 35.95 18.05
N PRO A 772 21.82 37.12 17.40
CA PRO A 772 21.98 38.42 18.07
C PRO A 772 20.86 38.73 19.06
#